data_AF-A0A5C6AQ62-F1
#
_entry.id   AF-A0A5C6AQ62-F1
#
_cell.length_a   1.000
_cell.length_b   1.000
_cell.length_c   1.000
_cell.angle_alpha   90.00
_cell.angle_beta   90.00
_cell.angle_gamma   90.00
#
_symmetry.space_group_name_H-M   'P 1'
#
loop_
_entity.id
_entity.type
_entity.pdbx_description
1 polymer ?
#
loop_
_entity_poly.entity_id
_entity_poly.type
_entity_poly.pdbx_seq_one_letter_code
_entity_poly.pdbx_strand_id
1 'polypeptide(L)'
;MATKAQRKAQKAKRQERKRQRAKVKEKKRGESQPSTRLRQRLAKQSPRAWADEMPEDVAVFDNQVLASLSPEWNTQATIVRECLASVCGTPSAELPESLSAIPRTSPYSQWRLFIRGLKHWLEDDFATAQANWERLDPDRRPGRIASVMQLSRDEHLNEMPAEPTDDDELFFQAKLLRRVRFDRVAIRIARSAVQIPEPEKDALIGPRLIDWLRDFTKEYRDLEPDFVQALHEVALGRAYRGTYYDLFDVARSHFRGPRHDRKNSLLTFHFYAGMQSVRARRITEEAIKKYLQVDVPANKEIPEKLGKALVSQFYLGEALRLASPEPDDLFSFRKSPDTREINQYFRDSIAAYPSHRNAHVEYVDWLEDNAEDERLTKVGREQWLDKAAEAKMAWSQALPDDIEPRLDLVDYLLEKERIDDATPHVEFLSSTRHENPLVNATKWKWTLLEAMRACRRKTWLSRVPELLDQAGSLWPKWLSKDWMPFLRAALALRMGDQAEFAQRFHYDGTLLNACRMLAAAQRMRVTSADLKPLRAAVDQHVKNLQAVAVEDLLATCDFFWDLTRVKLLYPAYRMHGTKISRELLKRFDESQKLVTDHIDEPMTQASLFLMSEQRLFNDRYSLETPSWFSLRQIVDHPTLAAASAIACMKISGAYRSPVEEGTVEKVREAAESSRDAFYRHWFKELADELVDHLKALNRRGNSIGSFGSMFSRILSQFGADDDDDYDDGPEQQCNCDKCRAARGETLS
;
A
#
# COMPACT_ATOMS: atom_id res chain seq x y z
N MET A 1 -69.88 6.88 37.07
CA MET A 1 -68.44 7.11 36.77
C MET A 1 -67.81 5.79 36.35
N ALA A 2 -67.10 5.73 35.22
CA ALA A 2 -66.44 4.50 34.78
C ALA A 2 -65.26 4.14 35.72
N THR A 3 -65.17 2.88 36.14
CA THR A 3 -64.12 2.41 37.06
C THR A 3 -62.74 2.45 36.39
N LYS A 4 -61.67 2.53 37.21
CA LYS A 4 -60.28 2.59 36.73
C LYS A 4 -59.92 1.41 35.82
N ALA A 5 -60.52 0.23 36.08
CA ALA A 5 -60.40 -0.96 35.24
C ALA A 5 -61.06 -0.79 33.86
N GLN A 6 -62.26 -0.22 33.80
CA GLN A 6 -62.95 0.06 32.53
C GLN A 6 -62.18 1.05 31.66
N ARG A 7 -61.57 2.10 32.27
CA ARG A 7 -60.71 3.05 31.54
C ARG A 7 -59.44 2.39 30.97
N LYS A 8 -58.82 1.45 31.70
CA LYS A 8 -57.62 0.72 31.24
C LYS A 8 -57.96 -0.24 30.08
N ALA A 9 -59.07 -0.96 30.19
CA ALA A 9 -59.56 -1.83 29.11
C ALA A 9 -59.92 -1.03 27.85
N GLN A 10 -60.55 0.13 27.99
CA GLN A 10 -60.91 1.00 26.87
C GLN A 10 -59.67 1.61 26.19
N LYS A 11 -58.62 1.95 26.96
CA LYS A 11 -57.33 2.44 26.43
C LYS A 11 -56.58 1.33 25.68
N ALA A 12 -56.57 0.11 26.21
CA ALA A 12 -55.98 -1.05 25.53
C ALA A 12 -56.71 -1.35 24.21
N LYS A 13 -58.04 -1.38 24.21
CA LYS A 13 -58.87 -1.60 23.00
C LYS A 13 -58.68 -0.51 21.94
N ARG A 14 -58.43 0.74 22.38
CA ARG A 14 -58.12 1.87 21.48
C ARG A 14 -56.70 1.78 20.91
N GLN A 15 -55.72 1.31 21.69
CA GLN A 15 -54.36 1.02 21.20
C GLN A 15 -54.33 -0.15 20.23
N GLU A 16 -55.08 -1.22 20.51
CA GLU A 16 -55.24 -2.37 19.61
C GLU A 16 -55.87 -1.95 18.28
N ARG A 17 -56.96 -1.17 18.33
CA ARG A 17 -57.57 -0.59 17.11
C ARG A 17 -56.63 0.35 16.37
N LYS A 18 -55.79 1.13 17.07
CA LYS A 18 -54.74 1.94 16.42
C LYS A 18 -53.67 1.06 15.76
N ARG A 19 -53.23 -0.01 16.41
CA ARG A 19 -52.26 -0.98 15.85
C ARG A 19 -52.84 -1.74 14.66
N GLN A 20 -54.09 -2.16 14.71
CA GLN A 20 -54.78 -2.80 13.58
C GLN A 20 -54.98 -1.82 12.43
N ARG A 21 -55.39 -0.57 12.70
CA ARG A 21 -55.48 0.46 11.66
C ARG A 21 -54.12 0.82 11.06
N ALA A 22 -53.05 0.85 11.87
CA ALA A 22 -51.68 1.07 11.40
C ALA A 22 -51.22 -0.10 10.51
N LYS A 23 -51.41 -1.35 10.95
CA LYS A 23 -51.12 -2.56 10.14
C LYS A 23 -51.92 -2.59 8.84
N VAL A 24 -53.19 -2.18 8.84
CA VAL A 24 -54.00 -2.09 7.60
C VAL A 24 -53.55 -0.92 6.71
N LYS A 25 -53.13 0.23 7.28
CA LYS A 25 -52.55 1.35 6.52
C LYS A 25 -51.18 1.00 5.93
N GLU A 26 -50.38 0.22 6.63
CA GLU A 26 -49.07 -0.26 6.22
C GLU A 26 -49.19 -1.34 5.13
N LYS A 27 -50.16 -2.26 5.27
CA LYS A 27 -50.49 -3.25 4.25
C LYS A 27 -51.07 -2.61 2.97
N LYS A 28 -51.88 -1.56 3.09
CA LYS A 28 -52.37 -0.77 1.93
C LYS A 28 -51.33 0.18 1.32
N ARG A 29 -50.26 0.54 2.04
CA ARG A 29 -49.13 1.32 1.50
C ARG A 29 -48.08 0.44 0.79
N GLY A 30 -48.04 -0.85 1.10
CA GLY A 30 -47.17 -1.83 0.41
C GLY A 30 -47.73 -2.34 -0.93
N GLU A 31 -49.04 -2.24 -1.16
CA GLU A 31 -49.66 -2.65 -2.43
C GLU A 31 -49.60 -1.50 -3.44
N SER A 32 -48.49 -1.54 -4.19
CA SER A 32 -48.09 -0.68 -5.30
C SER A 32 -47.44 0.65 -4.95
N GLN A 33 -46.15 0.58 -4.61
CA GLN A 33 -45.27 1.64 -5.07
C GLN A 33 -45.31 1.67 -6.62
N PRO A 34 -45.49 2.84 -7.25
CA PRO A 34 -45.51 3.00 -8.71
C PRO A 34 -44.27 2.38 -9.38
N SER A 35 -43.14 2.39 -8.68
CA SER A 35 -41.83 1.86 -9.06
C SER A 35 -41.78 0.34 -9.21
N THR A 36 -42.32 -0.42 -8.24
CA THR A 36 -42.35 -1.89 -8.30
C THR A 36 -43.28 -2.37 -9.41
N ARG A 37 -44.42 -1.68 -9.60
CA ARG A 37 -45.29 -1.90 -10.76
C ARG A 37 -44.57 -1.55 -12.07
N LEU A 38 -43.78 -0.47 -12.12
CA LEU A 38 -43.01 -0.09 -13.30
C LEU A 38 -41.95 -1.15 -13.63
N ARG A 39 -41.15 -1.62 -12.67
CA ARG A 39 -40.15 -2.68 -12.90
C ARG A 39 -40.78 -4.03 -13.27
N GLN A 40 -41.86 -4.42 -12.59
CA GLN A 40 -42.60 -5.63 -12.97
C GLN A 40 -43.25 -5.50 -14.36
N ARG A 41 -43.62 -4.28 -14.78
CA ARG A 41 -44.09 -4.03 -16.15
C ARG A 41 -42.94 -4.11 -17.15
N LEU A 42 -41.80 -3.47 -16.89
CA LEU A 42 -40.62 -3.50 -17.75
C LEU A 42 -40.05 -4.92 -17.88
N ALA A 43 -39.95 -5.68 -16.78
CA ALA A 43 -39.47 -7.06 -16.80
C ALA A 43 -40.44 -8.04 -17.52
N LYS A 44 -41.72 -7.66 -17.66
CA LYS A 44 -42.72 -8.41 -18.43
C LYS A 44 -42.85 -7.92 -19.87
N GLN A 45 -42.17 -6.84 -20.25
CA GLN A 45 -42.15 -6.36 -21.62
C GLN A 45 -41.14 -7.20 -22.40
N SER A 46 -41.66 -8.03 -23.30
CA SER A 46 -40.87 -8.64 -24.36
C SER A 46 -40.97 -7.78 -25.61
N PRO A 47 -39.86 -7.52 -26.32
CA PRO A 47 -39.91 -6.86 -27.62
C PRO A 47 -40.85 -7.62 -28.54
N ARG A 48 -41.90 -6.97 -29.03
CA ARG A 48 -42.80 -7.55 -30.03
C ARG A 48 -42.29 -7.17 -31.42
N ALA A 49 -42.39 -8.09 -32.38
CA ALA A 49 -42.11 -7.77 -33.78
C ALA A 49 -43.27 -6.97 -34.37
N TRP A 50 -42.97 -6.02 -35.26
CA TRP A 50 -43.99 -5.39 -36.11
C TRP A 50 -44.37 -6.33 -37.26
N ALA A 51 -45.52 -6.08 -37.87
CA ALA A 51 -46.06 -6.93 -38.95
C ALA A 51 -45.10 -7.08 -40.14
N ASP A 52 -44.38 -6.00 -40.49
CA ASP A 52 -43.49 -5.93 -41.65
C ASP A 52 -42.01 -5.86 -41.26
N GLU A 53 -41.66 -6.36 -40.08
CA GLU A 53 -40.29 -6.25 -39.58
C GLU A 53 -39.36 -7.32 -40.15
N MET A 54 -38.17 -6.89 -40.57
CA MET A 54 -37.14 -7.76 -41.11
C MET A 54 -36.73 -8.85 -40.09
N PRO A 55 -36.65 -10.14 -40.49
CA PRO A 55 -36.25 -11.23 -39.60
C PRO A 55 -34.91 -10.98 -38.90
N GLU A 56 -33.98 -10.28 -39.56
CA GLU A 56 -32.67 -9.93 -39.02
C GLU A 56 -32.78 -8.99 -37.82
N ASP A 57 -33.71 -8.02 -37.83
CA ASP A 57 -33.95 -7.10 -36.72
C ASP A 57 -34.67 -7.80 -35.55
N VAL A 58 -35.59 -8.73 -35.86
CA VAL A 58 -36.30 -9.53 -34.86
C VAL A 58 -35.33 -10.49 -34.14
N ALA A 59 -34.38 -11.08 -34.85
CA ALA A 59 -33.39 -12.02 -34.32
C ALA A 59 -32.47 -11.44 -33.23
N VAL A 60 -32.33 -10.11 -33.15
CA VAL A 60 -31.59 -9.45 -32.06
C VAL A 60 -32.27 -9.70 -30.70
N PHE A 61 -33.58 -9.93 -30.69
CA PHE A 61 -34.37 -10.05 -29.47
C PHE A 61 -35.13 -11.37 -29.34
N ASP A 62 -35.26 -12.15 -30.41
CA ASP A 62 -35.95 -13.44 -30.42
C ASP A 62 -34.99 -14.59 -30.79
N ASN A 63 -34.80 -15.52 -29.85
CA ASN A 63 -33.94 -16.69 -30.04
C ASN A 63 -34.49 -17.67 -31.10
N GLN A 64 -35.81 -17.72 -31.31
CA GLN A 64 -36.41 -18.61 -32.30
C GLN A 64 -36.12 -18.11 -33.71
N VAL A 65 -36.26 -16.79 -33.94
CA VAL A 65 -35.93 -16.17 -35.22
C VAL A 65 -34.42 -16.25 -35.47
N LEU A 66 -33.59 -16.00 -34.45
CA LEU A 66 -32.13 -16.14 -34.54
C LEU A 66 -31.71 -17.53 -35.03
N ALA A 67 -32.34 -18.59 -34.52
CA ALA A 67 -32.06 -19.97 -34.92
C ALA A 67 -32.48 -20.30 -36.36
N SER A 68 -33.39 -19.50 -36.94
CA SER A 68 -33.87 -19.68 -38.33
C SER A 68 -33.03 -18.94 -39.38
N LEU A 69 -32.14 -18.03 -38.96
CA LEU A 69 -31.28 -17.29 -39.87
C LEU A 69 -30.12 -18.13 -40.40
N SER A 70 -29.51 -17.67 -41.49
CA SER A 70 -28.25 -18.26 -42.00
C SER A 70 -27.13 -18.16 -40.94
N PRO A 71 -26.13 -19.07 -40.96
CA PRO A 71 -25.04 -19.05 -39.98
C PRO A 71 -24.29 -17.70 -39.93
N GLU A 72 -24.11 -17.06 -41.10
CA GLU A 72 -23.45 -15.76 -41.21
C GLU A 72 -24.22 -14.66 -40.47
N TRP A 73 -25.54 -14.58 -40.68
CA TRP A 73 -26.38 -13.58 -40.02
C TRP A 73 -26.59 -13.88 -38.54
N ASN A 74 -26.61 -15.16 -38.16
CA ASN A 74 -26.67 -15.57 -36.76
C ASN A 74 -25.42 -15.09 -35.98
N THR A 75 -24.22 -15.23 -36.56
CA THR A 75 -22.99 -14.70 -35.95
C THR A 75 -23.05 -13.18 -35.78
N GLN A 76 -23.48 -12.45 -36.80
CA GLN A 76 -23.56 -10.99 -36.73
C GLN A 76 -24.62 -10.50 -35.75
N ALA A 77 -25.78 -11.17 -35.68
CA ALA A 77 -26.80 -10.90 -34.67
C ALA A 77 -26.29 -11.15 -33.24
N THR A 78 -25.49 -12.21 -33.04
CA THR A 78 -24.87 -12.53 -31.75
C THR A 78 -23.90 -11.43 -31.32
N ILE A 79 -23.04 -10.96 -32.24
CA ILE A 79 -22.15 -9.81 -31.99
C ILE A 79 -22.96 -8.58 -31.58
N VAL A 80 -24.06 -8.26 -32.29
CA VAL A 80 -24.94 -7.13 -31.93
C VAL A 80 -25.51 -7.30 -30.52
N ARG A 81 -25.95 -8.50 -30.13
CA ARG A 81 -26.50 -8.78 -28.79
C ARG A 81 -25.45 -8.63 -27.70
N GLU A 82 -24.25 -9.17 -27.91
CA GLU A 82 -23.13 -9.06 -26.99
C GLU A 82 -22.69 -7.60 -26.83
N CYS A 83 -22.59 -6.86 -27.93
CA CYS A 83 -22.27 -5.44 -27.90
C CYS A 83 -23.35 -4.61 -27.20
N LEU A 84 -24.65 -4.89 -27.41
CA LEU A 84 -25.72 -4.22 -26.67
C LEU A 84 -25.65 -4.50 -25.16
N ALA A 85 -25.40 -5.76 -24.78
CA ALA A 85 -25.21 -6.12 -23.38
C ALA A 85 -23.99 -5.43 -22.76
N SER A 86 -22.90 -5.31 -23.51
CA SER A 86 -21.67 -4.67 -23.07
C SER A 86 -21.80 -3.14 -22.97
N VAL A 87 -22.47 -2.48 -23.92
CA VAL A 87 -22.71 -1.02 -23.87
C VAL A 87 -23.59 -0.64 -22.67
N CYS A 88 -24.55 -1.49 -22.30
CA CYS A 88 -25.38 -1.26 -21.10
C CYS A 88 -24.71 -1.67 -19.78
N GLY A 89 -23.55 -2.34 -19.83
CA GLY A 89 -22.77 -2.76 -18.67
C GLY A 89 -21.59 -1.82 -18.37
N THR A 90 -20.53 -2.38 -17.78
CA THR A 90 -19.26 -1.64 -17.65
C THR A 90 -18.63 -1.51 -19.05
N PRO A 91 -18.26 -0.30 -19.51
CA PRO A 91 -17.71 -0.10 -20.85
C PRO A 91 -16.43 -0.94 -21.02
N SER A 92 -16.47 -1.95 -21.91
CA SER A 92 -15.25 -2.67 -22.31
C SER A 92 -14.55 -1.92 -23.43
N ALA A 93 -13.22 -1.83 -23.37
CA ALA A 93 -12.40 -1.24 -24.44
C ALA A 93 -12.52 -2.01 -25.77
N GLU A 94 -12.98 -3.27 -25.74
CA GLU A 94 -13.04 -4.20 -26.88
C GLU A 94 -14.29 -4.03 -27.78
N LEU A 95 -15.22 -3.18 -27.36
CA LEU A 95 -16.50 -2.96 -28.03
C LEU A 95 -16.38 -2.45 -29.49
N PRO A 96 -15.48 -1.52 -29.82
CA PRO A 96 -15.30 -1.02 -31.18
C PRO A 96 -14.76 -2.09 -32.14
N GLU A 97 -13.92 -3.01 -31.64
CA GLU A 97 -13.26 -4.04 -32.44
C GLU A 97 -14.26 -5.12 -32.87
N SER A 98 -15.11 -5.59 -31.95
CA SER A 98 -16.13 -6.61 -32.24
C SER A 98 -17.15 -6.13 -33.29
N LEU A 99 -17.57 -4.85 -33.21
CA LEU A 99 -18.47 -4.24 -34.19
C LEU A 99 -17.85 -4.04 -35.57
N SER A 100 -16.51 -4.01 -35.68
CA SER A 100 -15.82 -3.85 -36.96
C SER A 100 -15.96 -5.07 -37.87
N ALA A 101 -16.23 -6.25 -37.29
CA ALA A 101 -16.45 -7.51 -38.00
C ALA A 101 -17.75 -7.51 -38.82
N ILE A 102 -18.71 -6.62 -38.54
CA ILE A 102 -19.96 -6.49 -39.30
C ILE A 102 -19.70 -5.66 -40.57
N PRO A 103 -19.86 -6.23 -41.79
CA PRO A 103 -19.63 -5.52 -43.04
C PRO A 103 -20.58 -4.32 -43.24
N ARG A 104 -20.17 -3.32 -44.03
CA ARG A 104 -21.04 -2.17 -44.36
C ARG A 104 -22.29 -2.57 -45.15
N THR A 105 -22.22 -3.64 -45.93
CA THR A 105 -23.31 -4.18 -46.75
C THR A 105 -24.27 -5.07 -45.97
N SER A 106 -23.93 -5.40 -44.71
CA SER A 106 -24.76 -6.27 -43.88
C SER A 106 -26.06 -5.58 -43.46
N PRO A 107 -27.19 -6.32 -43.33
CA PRO A 107 -28.41 -5.80 -42.69
C PRO A 107 -28.19 -5.35 -41.24
N TYR A 108 -27.15 -5.84 -40.55
CA TYR A 108 -26.77 -5.42 -39.19
C TYR A 108 -25.91 -4.16 -39.14
N SER A 109 -25.57 -3.56 -40.29
CA SER A 109 -24.83 -2.29 -40.33
C SER A 109 -25.60 -1.14 -39.65
N GLN A 110 -26.93 -1.18 -39.70
CA GLN A 110 -27.84 -0.26 -38.98
C GLN A 110 -27.71 -0.42 -37.46
N TRP A 111 -27.72 -1.66 -36.95
CA TRP A 111 -27.46 -1.95 -35.53
C TRP A 111 -26.08 -1.48 -35.08
N ARG A 112 -25.06 -1.64 -35.92
CA ARG A 112 -23.71 -1.12 -35.65
C ARG A 112 -23.69 0.40 -35.47
N LEU A 113 -24.36 1.15 -36.35
CA LEU A 113 -24.48 2.61 -36.23
C LEU A 113 -25.29 3.01 -34.99
N PHE A 114 -26.36 2.29 -34.70
CA PHE A 114 -27.16 2.48 -33.51
C PHE A 114 -26.34 2.30 -32.23
N ILE A 115 -25.58 1.21 -32.09
CA ILE A 115 -24.76 0.92 -30.91
C ILE A 115 -23.66 1.98 -30.72
N ARG A 116 -23.05 2.47 -31.82
CA ARG A 116 -22.08 3.57 -31.76
C ARG A 116 -22.72 4.85 -31.22
N GLY A 117 -23.88 5.23 -31.76
CA GLY A 117 -24.60 6.38 -31.25
C GLY A 117 -25.10 6.19 -29.82
N LEU A 118 -25.53 4.97 -29.45
CA LEU A 118 -25.95 4.61 -28.10
C LEU A 118 -24.82 4.79 -27.09
N LYS A 119 -23.59 4.39 -27.43
CA LYS A 119 -22.42 4.63 -26.59
C LYS A 119 -22.27 6.13 -26.28
N HIS A 120 -22.20 6.96 -27.31
CA HIS A 120 -22.08 8.41 -27.15
C HIS A 120 -23.28 9.02 -26.40
N TRP A 121 -24.49 8.51 -26.65
CA TRP A 121 -25.69 8.97 -25.97
C TRP A 121 -25.66 8.61 -24.47
N LEU A 122 -25.13 7.44 -24.10
CA LEU A 122 -24.95 7.06 -22.70
C LEU A 122 -23.90 7.94 -22.02
N GLU A 123 -22.88 8.39 -22.75
CA GLU A 123 -21.83 9.33 -22.33
C GLU A 123 -22.28 10.81 -22.37
N ASP A 124 -23.56 11.08 -22.65
CA ASP A 124 -24.15 12.42 -22.81
C ASP A 124 -23.54 13.27 -23.95
N ASP A 125 -22.74 12.68 -24.85
CA ASP A 125 -22.31 13.27 -26.13
C ASP A 125 -23.41 13.10 -27.19
N PHE A 126 -24.46 13.90 -27.02
CA PHE A 126 -25.63 13.80 -27.86
C PHE A 126 -25.41 14.24 -29.30
N ALA A 127 -24.44 15.14 -29.55
CA ALA A 127 -24.14 15.61 -30.89
C ALA A 127 -23.53 14.48 -31.73
N THR A 128 -22.56 13.75 -31.17
CA THR A 128 -21.96 12.60 -31.84
C THR A 128 -22.95 11.43 -31.94
N ALA A 129 -23.79 11.22 -30.91
CA ALA A 129 -24.87 10.24 -30.97
C ALA A 129 -25.83 10.53 -32.13
N GLN A 130 -26.27 11.79 -32.26
CA GLN A 130 -27.14 12.24 -33.33
C GLN A 130 -26.48 12.07 -34.71
N ALA A 131 -25.22 12.48 -34.89
CA ALA A 131 -24.52 12.32 -36.17
C ALA A 131 -24.39 10.84 -36.61
N ASN A 132 -24.31 9.90 -35.66
CA ASN A 132 -24.35 8.47 -35.97
C ASN A 132 -25.77 8.00 -36.32
N TRP A 133 -26.79 8.51 -35.63
CA TRP A 133 -28.19 8.10 -35.79
C TRP A 133 -28.91 8.74 -36.98
N GLU A 134 -28.48 9.91 -37.47
CA GLU A 134 -29.01 10.54 -38.70
C GLU A 134 -28.81 9.68 -39.95
N ARG A 135 -27.91 8.70 -39.88
CA ARG A 135 -27.64 7.74 -40.96
C ARG A 135 -28.51 6.48 -40.86
N LEU A 136 -29.31 6.37 -39.81
CA LEU A 136 -30.19 5.23 -39.62
C LEU A 136 -31.43 5.39 -40.50
N ASP A 137 -31.91 4.27 -41.02
CA ASP A 137 -33.21 4.22 -41.68
C ASP A 137 -34.32 4.33 -40.62
N PRO A 138 -35.17 5.38 -40.64
CA PRO A 138 -36.20 5.58 -39.62
C PRO A 138 -37.26 4.47 -39.62
N ASP A 139 -37.44 3.76 -40.74
CA ASP A 139 -38.41 2.66 -40.88
C ASP A 139 -37.85 1.32 -40.38
N ARG A 140 -36.56 1.25 -40.04
CA ARG A 140 -35.92 0.08 -39.43
C ARG A 140 -35.94 0.17 -37.92
N ARG A 141 -35.90 -0.98 -37.22
CA ARG A 141 -35.92 -1.04 -35.75
C ARG A 141 -34.86 -0.14 -35.08
N PRO A 142 -33.58 -0.13 -35.52
CA PRO A 142 -32.56 0.72 -34.91
C PRO A 142 -32.87 2.20 -35.05
N GLY A 143 -33.39 2.63 -36.21
CA GLY A 143 -33.79 4.01 -36.46
C GLY A 143 -34.95 4.43 -35.57
N ARG A 144 -36.02 3.62 -35.49
CA ARG A 144 -37.14 3.87 -34.56
C ARG A 144 -36.70 4.03 -33.11
N ILE A 145 -35.82 3.14 -32.63
CA ILE A 145 -35.30 3.23 -31.25
C ILE A 145 -34.53 4.55 -31.08
N ALA A 146 -33.65 4.89 -32.03
CA ALA A 146 -32.91 6.14 -32.01
C ALA A 146 -33.84 7.37 -32.00
N SER A 147 -34.91 7.38 -32.81
CA SER A 147 -35.90 8.46 -32.84
C SER A 147 -36.60 8.63 -31.50
N VAL A 148 -37.02 7.53 -30.84
CA VAL A 148 -37.58 7.56 -29.48
C VAL A 148 -36.56 8.14 -28.48
N MET A 149 -35.29 7.75 -28.60
CA MET A 149 -34.21 8.24 -27.73
C MET A 149 -33.93 9.74 -27.94
N GLN A 150 -33.92 10.21 -29.18
CA GLN A 150 -33.77 11.62 -29.52
C GLN A 150 -34.97 12.43 -29.01
N LEU A 151 -36.18 11.98 -29.28
CA LEU A 151 -37.40 12.65 -28.85
C LEU A 151 -37.51 12.73 -27.32
N SER A 152 -37.02 11.71 -26.59
CA SER A 152 -37.02 11.73 -25.13
C SER A 152 -36.20 12.87 -24.51
N ARG A 153 -35.30 13.49 -25.28
CA ARG A 153 -34.51 14.65 -24.85
C ARG A 153 -35.31 15.95 -24.84
N ASP A 154 -36.36 16.05 -25.65
CA ASP A 154 -37.15 17.27 -25.77
C ASP A 154 -37.82 17.64 -24.43
N GLU A 155 -37.54 18.85 -23.94
CA GLU A 155 -38.05 19.37 -22.67
C GLU A 155 -39.56 19.58 -22.70
N HIS A 156 -40.10 19.90 -23.87
CA HIS A 156 -41.52 20.15 -24.09
C HIS A 156 -42.31 18.87 -24.38
N LEU A 157 -41.66 17.69 -24.35
CA LEU A 157 -42.31 16.41 -24.65
C LEU A 157 -43.55 16.15 -23.76
N ASN A 158 -43.55 16.65 -22.52
CA ASN A 158 -44.69 16.53 -21.61
C ASN A 158 -45.84 17.52 -21.89
N GLU A 159 -45.57 18.59 -22.64
CA GLU A 159 -46.51 19.67 -22.97
C GLU A 159 -47.21 19.45 -24.33
N MET A 160 -46.73 18.49 -25.14
CA MET A 160 -47.34 18.16 -26.42
C MET A 160 -48.77 17.61 -26.26
N PRO A 161 -49.77 18.16 -27.00
CA PRO A 161 -51.18 17.80 -26.87
C PRO A 161 -51.44 16.34 -27.25
N ALA A 162 -52.43 15.72 -26.59
CA ALA A 162 -52.84 14.33 -26.82
C ALA A 162 -53.78 14.19 -28.03
N GLU A 163 -53.47 14.83 -29.14
CA GLU A 163 -54.20 14.59 -30.39
C GLU A 163 -53.72 13.25 -30.97
N PRO A 164 -54.62 12.33 -31.32
CA PRO A 164 -54.24 11.04 -31.83
C PRO A 164 -53.58 11.21 -33.20
N THR A 165 -52.28 10.96 -33.24
CA THR A 165 -51.48 10.89 -34.46
C THR A 165 -51.03 9.44 -34.67
N ASP A 166 -50.66 9.08 -35.90
CA ASP A 166 -50.04 7.76 -36.17
C ASP A 166 -48.77 7.50 -35.33
N ASP A 167 -48.23 8.54 -34.66
CA ASP A 167 -47.03 8.51 -33.80
C ASP A 167 -47.31 8.37 -32.29
N ASP A 168 -48.54 8.14 -31.85
CA ASP A 168 -48.92 8.07 -30.43
C ASP A 168 -48.07 7.06 -29.61
N GLU A 169 -47.68 5.94 -30.23
CA GLU A 169 -46.83 4.93 -29.60
C GLU A 169 -45.39 5.45 -29.40
N LEU A 170 -44.85 6.18 -30.38
CA LEU A 170 -43.50 6.76 -30.32
C LEU A 170 -43.42 7.82 -29.21
N PHE A 171 -44.41 8.72 -29.13
CA PHE A 171 -44.53 9.72 -28.06
C PHE A 171 -44.65 9.06 -26.68
N PHE A 172 -45.43 7.99 -26.56
CA PHE A 172 -45.55 7.26 -25.30
C PHE A 172 -44.19 6.68 -24.84
N GLN A 173 -43.45 6.03 -25.74
CA GLN A 173 -42.14 5.44 -25.42
C GLN A 173 -41.10 6.52 -25.11
N ALA A 174 -41.11 7.64 -25.83
CA ALA A 174 -40.20 8.77 -25.56
C ALA A 174 -40.48 9.39 -24.18
N LYS A 175 -41.76 9.57 -23.82
CA LYS A 175 -42.17 10.03 -22.48
C LYS A 175 -41.72 9.06 -21.39
N LEU A 176 -41.82 7.76 -21.63
CA LEU A 176 -41.37 6.73 -20.70
C LEU A 176 -39.85 6.79 -20.50
N LEU A 177 -39.08 6.86 -21.59
CA LEU A 177 -37.62 6.95 -21.55
C LEU A 177 -37.15 8.25 -20.87
N ARG A 178 -37.80 9.38 -21.17
CA ARG A 178 -37.53 10.67 -20.52
C ARG A 178 -37.70 10.56 -19.01
N ARG A 179 -38.78 9.93 -18.54
CA ARG A 179 -39.04 9.70 -17.12
C ARG A 179 -37.98 8.84 -16.43
N VAL A 180 -37.39 7.90 -17.17
CA VAL A 180 -36.38 6.99 -16.62
C VAL A 180 -34.99 7.64 -16.60
N ARG A 181 -34.63 8.44 -17.63
CA ARG A 181 -33.29 9.01 -17.76
C ARG A 181 -33.17 10.48 -17.37
N PHE A 182 -34.04 11.34 -17.87
CA PHE A 182 -33.89 12.80 -17.76
C PHE A 182 -34.70 13.37 -16.60
N ASP A 183 -35.93 12.91 -16.40
CA ASP A 183 -36.76 13.29 -15.26
C ASP A 183 -36.49 12.35 -14.06
N ARG A 184 -35.21 12.15 -13.69
CA ARG A 184 -34.83 11.45 -12.45
C ARG A 184 -35.31 12.24 -11.25
N VAL A 185 -36.58 12.01 -10.89
CA VAL A 185 -37.32 12.73 -9.84
C VAL A 185 -36.52 12.74 -8.53
N ALA A 186 -35.84 11.64 -8.20
CA ALA A 186 -34.94 11.53 -7.06
C ALA A 186 -33.82 12.58 -7.07
N ILE A 187 -33.11 12.76 -8.19
CA ILE A 187 -32.04 13.76 -8.30
C ILE A 187 -32.60 15.18 -8.18
N ARG A 188 -33.73 15.47 -8.84
CA ARG A 188 -34.35 16.80 -8.78
C ARG A 188 -34.77 17.16 -7.35
N ILE A 189 -35.40 16.21 -6.65
CA ILE A 189 -35.80 16.38 -5.26
C ILE A 189 -34.57 16.52 -4.35
N ALA A 190 -33.52 15.72 -4.57
CA ALA A 190 -32.28 15.84 -3.82
C ALA A 190 -31.60 17.21 -4.03
N ARG A 191 -31.52 17.71 -5.27
CA ARG A 191 -30.99 19.05 -5.58
C ARG A 191 -31.77 20.15 -4.87
N SER A 192 -33.10 20.07 -4.88
CA SER A 192 -33.94 21.06 -4.21
C SER A 192 -33.76 21.06 -2.68
N ALA A 193 -33.46 19.91 -2.08
CA ALA A 193 -33.25 19.79 -0.65
C ALA A 193 -31.91 20.38 -0.19
N VAL A 194 -30.87 20.29 -1.02
CA VAL A 194 -29.53 20.86 -0.72
C VAL A 194 -29.54 22.39 -0.78
N GLN A 195 -30.49 22.99 -1.49
CA GLN A 195 -30.66 24.45 -1.56
C GLN A 195 -31.36 25.04 -0.34
N ILE A 196 -31.85 24.22 0.60
CA ILE A 196 -32.50 24.70 1.82
C ILE A 196 -31.40 25.15 2.80
N PRO A 197 -31.38 26.43 3.22
CA PRO A 197 -30.38 26.90 4.18
C PRO A 197 -30.48 26.12 5.50
N GLU A 198 -29.36 25.53 5.95
CA GLU A 198 -29.30 24.88 7.26
C GLU A 198 -29.17 25.94 8.38
N PRO A 199 -29.86 25.76 9.52
CA PRO A 199 -29.83 26.71 10.63
C PRO A 199 -28.50 26.68 11.42
N GLU A 200 -27.74 25.59 11.33
CA GLU A 200 -26.44 25.42 11.97
C GLU A 200 -25.33 25.66 10.95
N LYS A 201 -24.69 26.83 11.02
CA LYS A 201 -23.63 27.23 10.08
C LYS A 201 -22.37 26.35 10.16
N ASP A 202 -22.17 25.68 11.30
CA ASP A 202 -20.95 24.91 11.58
C ASP A 202 -21.13 23.40 11.33
N ALA A 203 -22.36 22.93 11.09
CA ALA A 203 -22.64 21.52 10.83
C ALA A 203 -22.55 21.21 9.34
N LEU A 204 -21.66 20.28 8.96
CA LEU A 204 -21.57 19.79 7.57
C LEU A 204 -22.85 19.07 7.11
N ILE A 205 -23.63 18.52 8.06
CA ILE A 205 -24.96 17.96 7.85
C ILE A 205 -25.81 18.14 9.12
N GLY A 206 -26.91 18.89 9.01
CA GLY A 206 -27.82 19.14 10.14
C GLY A 206 -28.86 18.03 10.35
N PRO A 207 -29.54 18.01 11.52
CA PRO A 207 -30.60 17.03 11.82
C PRO A 207 -31.74 17.01 10.80
N ARG A 208 -32.09 18.19 10.25
CA ARG A 208 -33.18 18.33 9.26
C ARG A 208 -32.85 17.58 7.96
N LEU A 209 -31.62 17.73 7.46
CA LEU A 209 -31.18 17.03 6.27
C LEU A 209 -31.08 15.52 6.51
N ILE A 210 -30.69 15.07 7.72
CA ILE A 210 -30.71 13.64 8.09
C ILE A 210 -32.14 13.09 8.06
N ASP A 211 -33.10 13.79 8.68
CA ASP A 211 -34.51 13.39 8.69
C ASP A 211 -35.09 13.36 7.27
N TRP A 212 -34.80 14.38 6.47
CA TRP A 212 -35.18 14.44 5.06
C TRP A 212 -34.58 13.26 4.29
N LEU A 213 -33.28 13.01 4.41
CA LEU A 213 -32.60 11.95 3.68
C LEU A 213 -33.12 10.57 4.09
N ARG A 214 -33.47 10.38 5.37
CA ARG A 214 -34.13 9.17 5.85
C ARG A 214 -35.47 8.93 5.14
N ASP A 215 -36.27 9.97 4.97
CA ASP A 215 -37.57 9.85 4.32
C ASP A 215 -37.45 9.72 2.80
N PHE A 216 -36.53 10.47 2.19
CA PHE A 216 -36.11 10.30 0.80
C PHE A 216 -35.67 8.85 0.52
N THR A 217 -34.82 8.28 1.38
CA THR A 217 -34.35 6.89 1.26
C THR A 217 -35.51 5.90 1.24
N LYS A 218 -36.53 6.08 2.08
CA LYS A 218 -37.68 5.15 2.12
C LYS A 218 -38.47 5.16 0.82
N GLU A 219 -38.51 6.31 0.15
CA GLU A 219 -39.24 6.49 -1.11
C GLU A 219 -38.42 6.04 -2.33
N TYR A 220 -37.12 6.31 -2.33
CA TYR A 220 -36.27 6.16 -3.52
C TYR A 220 -35.27 5.01 -3.47
N ARG A 221 -35.07 4.32 -2.34
CA ARG A 221 -34.10 3.20 -2.24
C ARG A 221 -34.38 2.09 -3.26
N ASP A 222 -35.65 1.78 -3.49
CA ASP A 222 -36.01 0.74 -4.45
C ASP A 222 -35.95 1.26 -5.90
N LEU A 223 -36.01 2.58 -6.11
CA LEU A 223 -35.96 3.23 -7.42
C LEU A 223 -34.52 3.40 -7.93
N GLU A 224 -33.67 4.01 -7.11
CA GLU A 224 -32.29 4.37 -7.43
C GLU A 224 -31.34 3.90 -6.31
N PRO A 225 -31.15 2.58 -6.14
CA PRO A 225 -30.42 2.03 -4.99
C PRO A 225 -28.99 2.52 -4.89
N ASP A 226 -28.29 2.66 -6.02
CA ASP A 226 -26.90 3.13 -6.06
C ASP A 226 -26.79 4.62 -5.73
N PHE A 227 -27.70 5.45 -6.25
CA PHE A 227 -27.74 6.87 -5.89
C PHE A 227 -28.06 7.08 -4.41
N VAL A 228 -29.05 6.34 -3.89
CA VAL A 228 -29.40 6.40 -2.48
C VAL A 228 -28.25 5.90 -1.60
N GLN A 229 -27.53 4.86 -2.02
CA GLN A 229 -26.34 4.38 -1.31
C GLN A 229 -25.22 5.44 -1.33
N ALA A 230 -24.97 6.09 -2.47
CA ALA A 230 -24.01 7.17 -2.55
C ALA A 230 -24.39 8.34 -1.62
N LEU A 231 -25.67 8.72 -1.57
CA LEU A 231 -26.16 9.72 -0.61
C LEU A 231 -25.98 9.27 0.85
N HIS A 232 -26.14 7.98 1.16
CA HIS A 232 -25.88 7.44 2.50
C HIS A 232 -24.42 7.62 2.89
N GLU A 233 -23.51 7.26 1.98
CA GLU A 233 -22.08 7.35 2.19
C GLU A 233 -21.63 8.82 2.35
N VAL A 234 -22.12 9.73 1.52
CA VAL A 234 -21.84 11.18 1.64
C VAL A 234 -22.38 11.73 2.97
N ALA A 235 -23.62 11.39 3.34
CA ALA A 235 -24.19 11.86 4.60
C ALA A 235 -23.43 11.34 5.82
N LEU A 236 -23.01 10.07 5.80
CA LEU A 236 -22.17 9.49 6.86
C LEU A 236 -20.78 10.14 6.90
N GLY A 237 -20.16 10.39 5.75
CA GLY A 237 -18.86 11.07 5.66
C GLY A 237 -18.92 12.50 6.22
N ARG A 238 -19.98 13.26 5.90
CA ARG A 238 -20.19 14.61 6.47
C ARG A 238 -20.46 14.56 7.97
N ALA A 239 -21.28 13.61 8.44
CA ALA A 239 -21.54 13.44 9.87
C ALA A 239 -20.29 13.04 10.64
N TYR A 240 -19.45 12.18 10.05
CA TYR A 240 -18.17 11.74 10.62
C TYR A 240 -17.16 12.89 10.77
N ARG A 241 -17.10 13.80 9.78
CA ARG A 241 -16.23 14.99 9.83
C ARG A 241 -16.74 16.06 10.80
N GLY A 242 -18.01 15.99 11.21
CA GLY A 242 -18.57 16.89 12.21
C GLY A 242 -18.07 16.58 13.63
N THR A 243 -18.16 17.57 14.52
CA THR A 243 -17.77 17.45 15.94
C THR A 243 -18.87 16.88 16.85
N TYR A 244 -20.09 16.70 16.30
CA TYR A 244 -21.30 16.34 17.03
C TYR A 244 -21.55 14.81 17.03
N TYR A 245 -21.19 14.14 18.13
CA TYR A 245 -21.33 12.68 18.26
C TYR A 245 -22.77 12.18 18.20
N ASP A 246 -23.73 12.99 18.63
CA ASP A 246 -25.16 12.70 18.58
C ASP A 246 -25.68 12.74 17.13
N LEU A 247 -25.25 13.70 16.31
CA LEU A 247 -25.55 13.72 14.88
C LEU A 247 -24.98 12.50 14.17
N PHE A 248 -23.72 12.13 14.48
CA PHE A 248 -23.12 10.92 13.94
C PHE A 248 -23.89 9.65 14.36
N ASP A 249 -24.28 9.53 15.63
CA ASP A 249 -25.09 8.42 16.14
C ASP A 249 -26.44 8.31 15.42
N VAL A 250 -27.11 9.44 15.17
CA VAL A 250 -28.37 9.47 14.43
C VAL A 250 -28.14 9.05 12.97
N ALA A 251 -27.14 9.62 12.29
CA ALA A 251 -26.81 9.30 10.91
C ALA A 251 -26.49 7.81 10.71
N ARG A 252 -25.59 7.24 11.53
CA ARG A 252 -25.21 5.82 11.44
C ARG A 252 -26.35 4.84 11.73
N SER A 253 -27.37 5.28 12.48
CA SER A 253 -28.57 4.47 12.75
C SER A 253 -29.56 4.44 11.58
N HIS A 254 -29.50 5.44 10.70
CA HIS A 254 -30.43 5.62 9.58
C HIS A 254 -29.83 5.23 8.22
N PHE A 255 -28.52 5.39 8.05
CA PHE A 255 -27.84 5.20 6.77
C PHE A 255 -26.95 3.96 6.77
N ARG A 256 -26.91 3.27 5.63
CA ARG A 256 -26.07 2.08 5.46
C ARG A 256 -24.67 2.50 5.06
N GLY A 257 -23.68 1.93 5.74
CA GLY A 257 -22.29 2.11 5.37
C GLY A 257 -21.91 1.41 4.05
N PRO A 258 -20.63 1.51 3.66
CA PRO A 258 -20.11 0.90 2.45
C PRO A 258 -20.21 -0.62 2.48
N ARG A 259 -19.99 -1.27 1.33
CA ARG A 259 -20.14 -2.74 1.18
C ARG A 259 -19.39 -3.55 2.24
N HIS A 260 -18.19 -3.12 2.64
CA HIS A 260 -17.39 -3.82 3.66
C HIS A 260 -17.84 -3.54 5.10
N ASP A 261 -18.56 -2.44 5.37
CA ASP A 261 -19.01 -2.02 6.70
C ASP A 261 -20.47 -1.54 6.70
N ARG A 262 -21.40 -2.41 6.26
CA ARG A 262 -22.83 -2.07 6.12
C ARG A 262 -23.49 -1.56 7.40
N LYS A 263 -22.99 -1.97 8.57
CA LYS A 263 -23.54 -1.60 9.89
C LYS A 263 -22.79 -0.44 10.55
N ASN A 264 -21.86 0.20 9.84
CA ASN A 264 -21.04 1.31 10.33
C ASN A 264 -20.23 0.96 11.58
N SER A 265 -19.90 -0.31 11.81
CA SER A 265 -19.21 -0.74 13.03
C SER A 265 -17.74 -0.31 12.98
N LEU A 266 -17.08 -0.43 11.82
CA LEU A 266 -15.73 0.10 11.61
C LEU A 266 -15.72 1.63 11.61
N LEU A 267 -16.68 2.27 10.94
CA LEU A 267 -16.80 3.73 10.95
C LEU A 267 -17.03 4.29 12.37
N THR A 268 -17.83 3.59 13.18
CA THR A 268 -18.06 3.94 14.60
C THR A 268 -16.77 3.81 15.40
N PHE A 269 -16.00 2.74 15.19
CA PHE A 269 -14.69 2.58 15.82
C PHE A 269 -13.80 3.80 15.55
N HIS A 270 -13.65 4.20 14.29
CA HIS A 270 -12.79 5.34 13.93
C HIS A 270 -13.27 6.66 14.52
N PHE A 271 -14.58 6.93 14.50
CA PHE A 271 -15.14 8.18 15.01
C PHE A 271 -14.86 8.36 16.50
N TYR A 272 -15.02 7.29 17.29
CA TYR A 272 -14.83 7.34 18.74
C TYR A 272 -13.40 7.07 19.20
N ALA A 273 -12.53 6.50 18.35
CA ALA A 273 -11.13 6.19 18.71
C ALA A 273 -10.32 7.42 19.12
N GLY A 274 -10.58 8.59 18.53
CA GLY A 274 -9.92 9.85 18.89
C GLY A 274 -10.44 10.51 20.17
N MET A 275 -11.51 9.99 20.78
CA MET A 275 -12.15 10.62 21.94
C MET A 275 -11.63 10.00 23.26
N GLN A 276 -11.20 10.85 24.19
CA GLN A 276 -10.60 10.39 25.46
C GLN A 276 -11.60 9.87 26.52
N SER A 277 -12.92 9.97 26.27
CA SER A 277 -13.92 9.61 27.28
C SER A 277 -14.03 8.09 27.52
N VAL A 278 -14.31 7.69 28.77
CA VAL A 278 -14.53 6.27 29.14
C VAL A 278 -15.65 5.64 28.31
N ARG A 279 -16.71 6.41 28.04
CA ARG A 279 -17.83 5.97 27.20
C ARG A 279 -17.37 5.72 25.76
N ALA A 280 -16.58 6.61 25.18
CA ALA A 280 -16.07 6.46 23.82
C ALA A 280 -15.21 5.20 23.71
N ARG A 281 -14.27 4.96 24.63
CA ARG A 281 -13.45 3.73 24.65
C ARG A 281 -14.29 2.46 24.62
N ARG A 282 -15.32 2.39 25.47
CA ARG A 282 -16.24 1.25 25.49
C ARG A 282 -16.98 1.07 24.15
N ILE A 283 -17.45 2.16 23.56
CA ILE A 283 -18.13 2.13 22.25
C ILE A 283 -17.16 1.64 21.18
N THR A 284 -15.93 2.14 21.17
CA THR A 284 -14.86 1.75 20.25
C THR A 284 -14.56 0.25 20.34
N GLU A 285 -14.37 -0.29 21.55
CA GLU A 285 -14.13 -1.71 21.82
C GLU A 285 -15.32 -2.59 21.38
N GLU A 286 -16.55 -2.20 21.70
CA GLU A 286 -17.75 -2.93 21.30
C GLU A 286 -17.94 -2.91 19.78
N ALA A 287 -17.71 -1.76 19.14
CA ALA A 287 -17.87 -1.56 17.71
C ALA A 287 -16.85 -2.39 16.91
N ILE A 288 -15.58 -2.38 17.32
CA ILE A 288 -14.56 -3.17 16.61
C ILE A 288 -14.75 -4.66 16.81
N LYS A 289 -15.05 -5.10 18.04
CA LYS A 289 -15.33 -6.50 18.32
C LYS A 289 -16.49 -7.00 17.46
N LYS A 290 -17.55 -6.20 17.35
CA LYS A 290 -18.69 -6.50 16.48
C LYS A 290 -18.28 -6.51 15.01
N TYR A 291 -17.46 -5.57 14.55
CA TYR A 291 -17.01 -5.54 13.16
C TYR A 291 -16.23 -6.81 12.79
N LEU A 292 -15.19 -7.14 13.57
CA LEU A 292 -14.29 -8.26 13.29
C LEU A 292 -14.96 -9.63 13.50
N GLN A 293 -15.75 -9.79 14.56
CA GLN A 293 -16.29 -11.11 14.95
C GLN A 293 -17.67 -11.40 14.37
N VAL A 294 -18.45 -10.37 14.01
CA VAL A 294 -19.85 -10.53 13.56
C VAL A 294 -20.04 -10.00 12.16
N ASP A 295 -19.66 -8.76 11.89
CA ASP A 295 -20.07 -8.09 10.65
C ASP A 295 -19.26 -8.56 9.44
N VAL A 296 -17.93 -8.62 9.51
CA VAL A 296 -17.09 -9.12 8.41
C VAL A 296 -17.38 -10.59 8.08
N PRO A 297 -17.41 -11.53 9.06
CA PRO A 297 -17.68 -12.94 8.75
C PRO A 297 -19.10 -13.19 8.21
N ALA A 298 -20.08 -12.36 8.59
CA ALA A 298 -21.45 -12.48 8.10
C ALA A 298 -21.69 -11.79 6.75
N ASN A 299 -20.71 -11.03 6.24
CA ASN A 299 -20.86 -10.23 5.04
C ASN A 299 -20.66 -11.06 3.77
N LYS A 300 -21.76 -11.36 3.08
CA LYS A 300 -21.75 -12.11 1.82
C LYS A 300 -21.42 -11.25 0.59
N GLU A 301 -21.35 -9.94 0.72
CA GLU A 301 -21.06 -9.01 -0.39
C GLU A 301 -19.56 -8.89 -0.69
N ILE A 302 -18.70 -9.30 0.24
CA ILE A 302 -17.24 -9.29 0.08
C ILE A 302 -16.70 -10.72 -0.05
N PRO A 303 -15.69 -10.98 -0.91
CA PRO A 303 -15.03 -12.26 -0.95
C PRO A 303 -14.40 -12.60 0.41
N GLU A 304 -14.48 -13.86 0.84
CA GLU A 304 -13.93 -14.31 2.14
C GLU A 304 -12.45 -13.94 2.30
N LYS A 305 -11.65 -14.08 1.24
CA LYS A 305 -10.24 -13.68 1.23
C LYS A 305 -10.05 -12.19 1.52
N LEU A 306 -10.88 -11.33 0.93
CA LEU A 306 -10.85 -9.89 1.19
C LEU A 306 -11.28 -9.58 2.63
N GLY A 307 -12.31 -10.27 3.14
CA GLY A 307 -12.72 -10.14 4.55
C GLY A 307 -11.59 -10.48 5.53
N LYS A 308 -10.89 -11.60 5.29
CA LYS A 308 -9.70 -12.00 6.05
C LYS A 308 -8.57 -10.99 5.95
N ALA A 309 -8.29 -10.47 4.76
CA ALA A 309 -7.28 -9.43 4.55
C ALA A 309 -7.62 -8.13 5.28
N LEU A 310 -8.89 -7.71 5.32
CA LEU A 310 -9.33 -6.53 6.07
C LEU A 310 -9.15 -6.71 7.58
N VAL A 311 -9.47 -7.89 8.12
CA VAL A 311 -9.24 -8.23 9.53
C VAL A 311 -7.74 -8.20 9.85
N SER A 312 -6.91 -8.77 8.98
CA SER A 312 -5.46 -8.75 9.12
C SER A 312 -4.90 -7.32 9.10
N GLN A 313 -5.32 -6.49 8.13
CA GLN A 313 -4.92 -5.09 8.04
C GLN A 313 -5.31 -4.28 9.29
N PHE A 314 -6.48 -4.56 9.86
CA PHE A 314 -6.90 -3.93 11.10
C PHE A 314 -5.96 -4.28 12.27
N TYR A 315 -5.70 -5.56 12.49
CA TYR A 315 -4.82 -6.00 13.57
C TYR A 315 -3.38 -5.50 13.40
N LEU A 316 -2.88 -5.43 12.17
CA LEU A 316 -1.59 -4.80 11.87
C LEU A 316 -1.61 -3.31 12.27
N GLY A 317 -2.67 -2.58 11.89
CA GLY A 317 -2.82 -1.18 12.27
C GLY A 317 -2.80 -0.94 13.78
N GLU A 318 -3.48 -1.78 14.56
CA GLU A 318 -3.46 -1.70 16.03
C GLU A 318 -2.10 -2.06 16.63
N ALA A 319 -1.43 -3.09 16.10
CA ALA A 319 -0.08 -3.45 16.52
C ALA A 319 0.89 -2.27 16.33
N LEU A 320 0.87 -1.63 15.15
CA LEU A 320 1.70 -0.48 14.81
C LEU A 320 1.36 0.75 15.66
N ARG A 321 0.07 1.02 15.89
CA ARG A 321 -0.38 2.14 16.75
C ARG A 321 0.10 1.98 18.19
N LEU A 322 0.08 0.76 18.73
CA LEU A 322 0.56 0.47 20.08
C LEU A 322 2.10 0.43 20.16
N ALA A 323 2.78 -0.02 19.10
CA ALA A 323 4.23 -0.04 19.01
C ALA A 323 4.86 1.36 18.85
N SER A 324 4.16 2.27 18.17
CA SER A 324 4.57 3.67 17.96
C SER A 324 3.66 4.62 18.73
N PRO A 325 3.77 4.70 20.07
CA PRO A 325 2.90 5.56 20.85
C PRO A 325 3.10 7.03 20.44
N GLU A 326 2.03 7.70 20.02
CA GLU A 326 2.05 9.12 19.61
C GLU A 326 2.80 9.97 20.63
N PRO A 327 3.59 10.98 20.23
CA PRO A 327 4.30 11.90 21.11
C PRO A 327 3.33 12.76 21.93
N ASP A 328 2.60 12.17 22.88
CA ASP A 328 1.83 12.87 23.89
C ASP A 328 2.75 13.73 24.78
N ASP A 329 2.18 14.86 25.18
CA ASP A 329 2.68 15.95 26.02
C ASP A 329 3.99 15.68 26.77
N LEU A 330 4.94 16.61 26.66
CA LEU A 330 6.36 16.53 27.05
C LEU A 330 6.64 16.06 28.50
N PHE A 331 5.60 15.92 29.32
CA PHE A 331 5.64 15.64 30.75
C PHE A 331 4.94 14.33 31.17
N SER A 332 4.38 13.55 30.24
CA SER A 332 3.71 12.29 30.60
C SER A 332 4.72 11.14 30.78
N PHE A 333 4.92 10.70 32.03
CA PHE A 333 5.67 9.47 32.34
C PHE A 333 4.93 8.27 31.77
N ARG A 334 5.31 7.84 30.56
CA ARG A 334 4.64 6.73 29.86
C ARG A 334 4.79 5.42 30.63
N LYS A 335 3.66 4.71 30.74
CA LYS A 335 3.69 3.26 30.91
C LYS A 335 4.39 2.68 29.67
N SER A 336 5.38 1.82 29.87
CA SER A 336 5.98 1.09 28.76
C SER A 336 4.88 0.36 27.98
N PRO A 337 4.91 0.39 26.64
CA PRO A 337 3.90 -0.30 25.82
C PRO A 337 3.81 -1.77 26.25
N ASP A 338 2.59 -2.31 26.28
CA ASP A 338 2.38 -3.71 26.60
C ASP A 338 2.84 -4.58 25.43
N THR A 339 4.10 -5.00 25.48
CA THR A 339 4.73 -5.86 24.46
C THR A 339 3.94 -7.15 24.22
N ARG A 340 3.20 -7.67 25.22
CA ARG A 340 2.39 -8.87 25.05
C ARG A 340 1.18 -8.61 24.17
N GLU A 341 0.53 -7.46 24.38
CA GLU A 341 -0.63 -7.04 23.58
C GLU A 341 -0.21 -6.77 22.13
N ILE A 342 0.87 -6.02 21.90
CA ILE A 342 1.42 -5.75 20.56
C ILE A 342 1.74 -7.07 19.84
N ASN A 343 2.45 -7.98 20.51
CA ASN A 343 2.79 -9.29 19.95
C ASN A 343 1.54 -10.11 19.61
N GLN A 344 0.47 -10.01 20.40
CA GLN A 344 -0.79 -10.69 20.12
C GLN A 344 -1.44 -10.13 18.85
N TYR A 345 -1.47 -8.81 18.68
CA TYR A 345 -2.03 -8.20 17.47
C TYR A 345 -1.28 -8.56 16.19
N PHE A 346 0.05 -8.59 16.22
CA PHE A 346 0.83 -9.09 15.07
C PHE A 346 0.48 -10.55 14.72
N ARG A 347 0.39 -11.40 15.74
CA ARG A 347 0.01 -12.81 15.55
C ARG A 347 -1.42 -12.98 15.04
N ASP A 348 -2.36 -12.20 15.56
CA ASP A 348 -3.76 -12.21 15.11
C ASP A 348 -3.87 -11.69 13.67
N SER A 349 -3.06 -10.69 13.29
CA SER A 349 -2.96 -10.21 11.92
C SER A 349 -2.51 -11.31 10.96
N ILE A 350 -1.41 -11.98 11.27
CA ILE A 350 -0.87 -13.08 10.46
C ILE A 350 -1.84 -14.27 10.43
N ALA A 351 -2.46 -14.62 11.56
CA ALA A 351 -3.42 -15.72 11.63
C ALA A 351 -4.69 -15.44 10.81
N ALA A 352 -5.15 -14.19 10.77
CA ALA A 352 -6.31 -13.80 9.97
C ALA A 352 -6.05 -13.94 8.47
N TYR A 353 -4.88 -13.52 7.99
CA TYR A 353 -4.47 -13.65 6.59
C TYR A 353 -2.97 -13.95 6.46
N PRO A 354 -2.57 -15.24 6.43
CA PRO A 354 -1.15 -15.61 6.41
C PRO A 354 -0.36 -15.07 5.21
N SER A 355 -1.04 -14.79 4.09
CA SER A 355 -0.44 -14.21 2.89
C SER A 355 -0.24 -12.68 2.98
N HIS A 356 -0.48 -12.06 4.13
CA HIS A 356 -0.25 -10.64 4.34
C HIS A 356 1.25 -10.34 4.55
N ARG A 357 2.00 -10.12 3.47
CA ARG A 357 3.46 -9.87 3.52
C ARG A 357 3.86 -8.80 4.52
N ASN A 358 3.23 -7.62 4.47
CA ASN A 358 3.57 -6.50 5.35
C ASN A 358 3.39 -6.83 6.84
N ALA A 359 2.42 -7.67 7.21
CA ALA A 359 2.25 -8.07 8.60
C ALA A 359 3.42 -8.92 9.12
N HIS A 360 4.05 -9.73 8.26
CA HIS A 360 5.25 -10.48 8.64
C HIS A 360 6.47 -9.58 8.75
N VAL A 361 6.69 -8.70 7.77
CA VAL A 361 7.81 -7.74 7.75
C VAL A 361 7.77 -6.89 9.03
N GLU A 362 6.67 -6.18 9.27
CA GLU A 362 6.52 -5.28 10.42
C GLU A 362 6.61 -6.01 11.77
N TYR A 363 6.16 -7.27 11.83
CA TYR A 363 6.29 -8.07 13.04
C TYR A 363 7.75 -8.45 13.32
N VAL A 364 8.47 -8.87 12.29
CA VAL A 364 9.90 -9.19 12.39
C VAL A 364 10.70 -7.95 12.76
N ASP A 365 10.48 -6.83 12.08
CA ASP A 365 11.16 -5.56 12.34
C ASP A 365 10.93 -5.12 13.78
N TRP A 366 9.68 -5.18 14.26
CA TRP A 366 9.38 -4.89 15.66
C TRP A 366 10.13 -5.82 16.63
N LEU A 367 10.26 -7.11 16.34
CA LEU A 367 11.01 -8.05 17.20
C LEU A 367 12.51 -7.73 17.20
N GLU A 368 13.08 -7.37 16.05
CA GLU A 368 14.49 -7.05 15.90
C GLU A 368 14.84 -5.70 16.54
N ASP A 369 14.00 -4.68 16.38
CA ASP A 369 14.11 -3.39 17.07
C ASP A 369 14.11 -3.57 18.60
N ASN A 370 13.24 -4.44 19.12
CA ASN A 370 13.24 -4.78 20.54
C ASN A 370 14.51 -5.54 20.95
N ALA A 371 15.13 -6.31 20.06
CA ALA A 371 16.42 -6.96 20.33
C ALA A 371 17.62 -6.00 20.33
N GLU A 372 17.47 -4.81 19.73
CA GLU A 372 18.48 -3.75 19.72
C GLU A 372 18.48 -2.86 20.96
N ASP A 373 17.51 -2.98 21.87
CA ASP A 373 17.46 -2.19 23.10
C ASP A 373 18.74 -2.41 23.95
N GLU A 374 19.53 -1.34 24.11
CA GLU A 374 20.78 -1.31 24.86
C GLU A 374 20.62 -1.70 26.34
N ARG A 375 19.40 -1.60 26.88
CA ARG A 375 19.08 -1.94 28.26
C ARG A 375 18.91 -3.45 28.47
N LEU A 376 18.76 -4.23 27.40
CA LEU A 376 18.57 -5.67 27.51
C LEU A 376 19.84 -6.38 27.95
N THR A 377 19.66 -7.39 28.81
CA THR A 377 20.71 -8.37 29.07
C THR A 377 20.96 -9.22 27.82
N LYS A 378 22.14 -9.85 27.74
CA LYS A 378 22.45 -10.79 26.64
C LYS A 378 21.38 -11.87 26.45
N VAL A 379 20.84 -12.41 27.55
CA VAL A 379 19.79 -13.44 27.52
C VAL A 379 18.48 -12.86 26.99
N GLY A 380 18.10 -11.65 27.41
CA GLY A 380 16.90 -10.97 26.91
C GLY A 380 16.99 -10.68 25.41
N ARG A 381 18.14 -10.20 24.93
CA ARG A 381 18.39 -10.01 23.50
C ARG A 381 18.27 -11.31 22.71
N GLU A 382 18.85 -12.40 23.22
CA GLU A 382 18.78 -13.71 22.57
C GLU A 382 17.33 -14.23 22.48
N GLN A 383 16.51 -14.02 23.51
CA GLN A 383 15.09 -14.38 23.47
C GLN A 383 14.30 -13.63 22.38
N TRP A 384 14.61 -12.35 22.14
CA TRP A 384 13.96 -11.59 21.05
C TRP A 384 14.43 -12.07 19.68
N LEU A 385 15.72 -12.34 19.51
CA LEU A 385 16.25 -12.90 18.26
C LEU A 385 15.67 -14.29 17.97
N ASP A 386 15.48 -15.12 19.00
CA ASP A 386 14.85 -16.43 18.85
C ASP A 386 13.37 -16.28 18.41
N LYS A 387 12.63 -15.32 18.96
CA LYS A 387 11.26 -14.99 18.48
C LYS A 387 11.25 -14.45 17.05
N ALA A 388 12.21 -13.60 16.69
CA ALA A 388 12.33 -13.08 15.32
C ALA A 388 12.60 -14.20 14.32
N ALA A 389 13.46 -15.17 14.69
CA ALA A 389 13.68 -16.36 13.87
C ALA A 389 12.43 -17.24 13.76
N GLU A 390 11.65 -17.42 14.84
CA GLU A 390 10.36 -18.11 14.78
C GLU A 390 9.38 -17.41 13.82
N ALA A 391 9.30 -16.09 13.88
CA ALA A 391 8.47 -15.29 12.97
C ALA A 391 8.94 -15.42 11.52
N LYS A 392 10.26 -15.34 11.25
CA LYS A 392 10.84 -15.57 9.90
C LYS A 392 10.56 -16.98 9.38
N MET A 393 10.60 -18.01 10.24
CA MET A 393 10.20 -19.37 9.85
C MET A 393 8.74 -19.41 9.42
N ALA A 394 7.83 -18.85 10.23
CA ALA A 394 6.41 -18.78 9.89
C ALA A 394 6.15 -17.99 8.60
N TRP A 395 6.85 -16.87 8.41
CA TRP A 395 6.81 -16.08 7.18
C TRP A 395 7.23 -16.91 5.97
N SER A 396 8.39 -17.57 6.02
CA SER A 396 8.90 -18.40 4.90
C SER A 396 7.99 -19.57 4.53
N GLN A 397 7.15 -20.05 5.46
CA GLN A 397 6.15 -21.08 5.23
C GLN A 397 4.86 -20.51 4.63
N ALA A 398 4.41 -19.35 5.11
CA ALA A 398 3.19 -18.70 4.65
C ALA A 398 3.35 -18.06 3.26
N LEU A 399 4.55 -17.56 2.96
CA LEU A 399 4.94 -16.95 1.69
C LEU A 399 6.21 -17.66 1.18
N PRO A 400 6.06 -18.83 0.51
CA PRO A 400 7.19 -19.66 0.13
C PRO A 400 8.15 -18.98 -0.85
N ASP A 401 7.63 -18.06 -1.67
CA ASP A 401 8.38 -17.34 -2.70
C ASP A 401 9.22 -16.18 -2.15
N ASP A 402 8.95 -15.73 -0.92
CA ASP A 402 9.71 -14.65 -0.29
C ASP A 402 11.11 -15.14 0.12
N ILE A 403 12.14 -14.50 -0.46
CA ILE A 403 13.56 -14.88 -0.24
C ILE A 403 14.15 -14.31 1.05
N GLU A 404 13.65 -13.16 1.49
CA GLU A 404 14.19 -12.35 2.57
C GLU A 404 14.24 -13.09 3.92
N PRO A 405 13.13 -13.68 4.43
CA PRO A 405 13.19 -14.44 5.68
C PRO A 405 14.15 -15.62 5.58
N ARG A 406 14.33 -16.21 4.38
CA ARG A 406 15.20 -17.37 4.18
C ARG A 406 16.67 -16.99 4.25
N LEU A 407 17.07 -15.85 3.67
CA LEU A 407 18.44 -15.36 3.75
C LEU A 407 18.89 -15.18 5.21
N ASP A 408 18.03 -14.59 6.03
CA ASP A 408 18.30 -14.37 7.45
C ASP A 408 18.25 -15.66 8.28
N LEU A 409 17.32 -16.56 7.98
CA LEU A 409 17.24 -17.87 8.66
C LEU A 409 18.49 -18.71 8.44
N VAL A 410 19.08 -18.70 7.24
CA VAL A 410 20.32 -19.44 6.98
C VAL A 410 21.42 -18.99 7.93
N ASP A 411 21.59 -17.68 8.12
CA ASP A 411 22.60 -17.13 9.03
C ASP A 411 22.33 -17.51 10.48
N TYR A 412 21.10 -17.29 10.95
CA TYR A 412 20.69 -17.56 12.32
C TYR A 412 20.80 -19.06 12.67
N LEU A 413 20.26 -19.95 11.82
CA LEU A 413 20.24 -21.39 12.08
C LEU A 413 21.65 -21.99 12.07
N LEU A 414 22.52 -21.51 11.16
CA LEU A 414 23.93 -21.93 11.15
C LEU A 414 24.68 -21.49 12.41
N GLU A 415 24.45 -20.28 12.89
CA GLU A 415 25.10 -19.79 14.11
C GLU A 415 24.71 -20.63 15.34
N LYS A 416 23.44 -21.08 15.38
CA LYS A 416 22.83 -21.97 16.38
C LYS A 416 23.09 -23.47 16.16
N GLU A 417 23.89 -23.85 15.16
CA GLU A 417 24.21 -25.25 14.81
C GLU A 417 23.00 -26.12 14.34
N ARG A 418 21.94 -25.50 13.85
CA ARG A 418 20.72 -26.17 13.34
C ARG A 418 20.78 -26.39 11.83
N ILE A 419 21.71 -27.24 11.38
CA ILE A 419 22.04 -27.46 9.95
C ILE A 419 20.85 -28.06 9.20
N ASP A 420 20.21 -29.06 9.80
CA ASP A 420 19.11 -29.79 9.17
C ASP A 420 17.94 -28.84 8.86
N ASP A 421 17.70 -27.87 9.76
CA ASP A 421 16.69 -26.84 9.57
C ASP A 421 17.11 -25.80 8.53
N ALA A 422 18.40 -25.49 8.39
CA ALA A 422 18.91 -24.50 7.44
C ALA A 422 18.99 -25.02 6.00
N THR A 423 19.24 -26.32 5.84
CA THR A 423 19.40 -27.00 4.54
C THR A 423 18.25 -26.70 3.55
N PRO A 424 16.96 -26.87 3.90
CA PRO A 424 15.87 -26.58 2.95
C PRO A 424 15.82 -25.12 2.50
N HIS A 425 16.25 -24.16 3.34
CA HIS A 425 16.32 -22.75 2.97
C HIS A 425 17.44 -22.49 1.97
N VAL A 426 18.61 -23.11 2.17
CA VAL A 426 19.75 -23.01 1.25
C VAL A 426 19.41 -23.64 -0.09
N GLU A 427 18.85 -24.85 -0.09
CA GLU A 427 18.45 -25.54 -1.32
C GLU A 427 17.49 -24.70 -2.14
N PHE A 428 16.44 -24.17 -1.50
CA PHE A 428 15.50 -23.25 -2.11
C PHE A 428 16.22 -22.05 -2.73
N LEU A 429 16.94 -21.26 -1.94
CA LEU A 429 17.62 -20.04 -2.39
C LEU A 429 18.58 -20.33 -3.56
N SER A 430 19.25 -21.48 -3.50
CA SER A 430 20.23 -21.87 -4.49
C SER A 430 19.64 -22.41 -5.80
N SER A 431 18.38 -22.84 -5.77
CA SER A 431 17.60 -23.28 -6.94
C SER A 431 16.87 -22.11 -7.61
N THR A 432 16.60 -21.04 -6.85
CA THR A 432 15.89 -19.84 -7.31
C THR A 432 16.83 -18.94 -8.11
N ARG A 433 16.40 -18.54 -9.31
CA ARG A 433 17.07 -17.47 -10.06
C ARG A 433 16.54 -16.14 -9.57
N HIS A 434 17.38 -15.37 -8.88
CA HIS A 434 17.02 -14.07 -8.33
C HIS A 434 18.05 -13.00 -8.71
N GLU A 435 17.59 -11.74 -8.86
CA GLU A 435 18.47 -10.60 -9.16
C GLU A 435 19.40 -10.27 -7.99
N ASN A 436 18.93 -10.50 -6.75
CA ASN A 436 19.69 -10.27 -5.54
C ASN A 436 21.00 -11.10 -5.51
N PRO A 437 22.18 -10.47 -5.53
CA PRO A 437 23.46 -11.18 -5.57
C PRO A 437 23.78 -11.99 -4.30
N LEU A 438 23.14 -11.70 -3.16
CA LEU A 438 23.27 -12.48 -1.93
C LEU A 438 22.62 -13.86 -2.06
N VAL A 439 21.52 -13.98 -2.82
CA VAL A 439 20.90 -15.28 -3.13
C VAL A 439 21.87 -16.15 -3.92
N ASN A 440 22.50 -15.58 -4.95
CA ASN A 440 23.52 -16.26 -5.75
C ASN A 440 24.77 -16.63 -4.93
N ALA A 441 25.11 -15.82 -3.93
CA ALA A 441 26.22 -16.07 -3.01
C ALA A 441 25.87 -17.07 -1.88
N THR A 442 24.61 -17.54 -1.76
CA THR A 442 24.17 -18.36 -0.62
C THR A 442 24.94 -19.67 -0.53
N LYS A 443 25.21 -20.37 -1.65
CA LYS A 443 26.01 -21.62 -1.63
C LYS A 443 27.45 -21.38 -1.15
N TRP A 444 28.07 -20.28 -1.58
CA TRP A 444 29.39 -19.89 -1.11
C TRP A 444 29.39 -19.65 0.39
N LYS A 445 28.46 -18.81 0.86
CA LYS A 445 28.36 -18.42 2.26
C LYS A 445 28.09 -19.63 3.16
N TRP A 446 27.19 -20.51 2.74
CA TRP A 446 26.93 -21.79 3.38
C TRP A 446 28.21 -22.61 3.57
N THR A 447 28.93 -22.86 2.47
CA THR A 447 30.16 -23.68 2.47
C THR A 447 31.23 -23.07 3.38
N LEU A 448 31.36 -21.73 3.36
CA LEU A 448 32.29 -21.02 4.21
C LEU A 448 31.93 -21.12 5.70
N LEU A 449 30.65 -20.96 6.04
CA LEU A 449 30.16 -21.10 7.41
C LEU A 449 30.26 -22.55 7.91
N GLU A 450 30.08 -23.54 7.05
CA GLU A 450 30.35 -24.95 7.35
C GLU A 450 31.83 -25.18 7.69
N ALA A 451 32.75 -24.58 6.92
CA ALA A 451 34.19 -24.66 7.21
C ALA A 451 34.51 -24.06 8.60
N MET A 452 33.95 -22.88 8.90
CA MET A 452 34.10 -22.22 10.20
C MET A 452 33.50 -23.04 11.35
N ARG A 453 32.36 -23.71 11.12
CA ARG A 453 31.70 -24.61 12.09
C ARG A 453 32.55 -25.84 12.35
N ALA A 454 33.08 -26.48 11.31
CA ALA A 454 33.96 -27.64 11.43
C ALA A 454 35.19 -27.35 12.29
N CYS A 455 35.64 -26.10 12.39
CA CYS A 455 36.73 -25.69 13.28
C CYS A 455 36.41 -25.76 14.78
N ARG A 456 35.14 -25.89 15.18
CA ARG A 456 34.73 -26.01 16.60
C ARG A 456 35.25 -27.30 17.23
N ARG A 457 35.23 -28.43 16.49
CA ARG A 457 35.64 -29.76 17.00
C ARG A 457 36.92 -30.22 16.31
N LYS A 458 37.91 -30.68 17.09
CA LYS A 458 39.20 -31.16 16.54
C LYS A 458 39.02 -32.31 15.54
N THR A 459 38.03 -33.18 15.76
CA THR A 459 37.72 -34.33 14.90
C THR A 459 37.26 -33.95 13.49
N TRP A 460 36.83 -32.70 13.27
CA TRP A 460 36.29 -32.25 11.98
C TRP A 460 37.27 -31.36 11.21
N LEU A 461 38.44 -31.06 11.77
CA LEU A 461 39.44 -30.17 11.15
C LEU A 461 39.94 -30.70 9.80
N SER A 462 39.99 -32.01 9.61
CA SER A 462 40.42 -32.64 8.35
C SER A 462 39.52 -32.30 7.15
N ARG A 463 38.24 -31.97 7.38
CA ARG A 463 37.29 -31.60 6.31
C ARG A 463 37.36 -30.13 5.92
N VAL A 464 37.97 -29.28 6.77
CA VAL A 464 37.99 -27.83 6.56
C VAL A 464 38.73 -27.40 5.29
N PRO A 465 39.90 -27.97 4.92
CA PRO A 465 40.59 -27.62 3.68
C PRO A 465 39.71 -27.80 2.44
N GLU A 466 39.03 -28.94 2.31
CA GLU A 466 38.13 -29.24 1.20
C GLU A 466 36.95 -28.24 1.14
N LEU A 467 36.37 -27.90 2.29
CA LEU A 467 35.31 -26.89 2.36
C LEU A 467 35.80 -25.50 1.95
N LEU A 468 37.03 -25.11 2.34
CA LEU A 468 37.63 -23.85 1.91
C LEU A 468 37.97 -23.83 0.42
N ASP A 469 38.38 -24.96 -0.17
CA ASP A 469 38.58 -25.10 -1.61
C ASP A 469 37.24 -24.95 -2.36
N GLN A 470 36.19 -25.62 -1.88
CA GLN A 470 34.83 -25.49 -2.42
C GLN A 470 34.31 -24.05 -2.33
N ALA A 471 34.41 -23.42 -1.15
CA ALA A 471 34.06 -22.01 -0.98
C ALA A 471 34.89 -21.11 -1.91
N GLY A 472 36.18 -21.40 -2.08
CA GLY A 472 37.05 -20.67 -3.01
C GLY A 472 36.64 -20.77 -4.48
N SER A 473 36.01 -21.87 -4.88
CA SER A 473 35.47 -22.08 -6.24
C SER A 473 34.13 -21.36 -6.47
N LEU A 474 33.35 -21.17 -5.39
CA LEU A 474 32.04 -20.50 -5.41
C LEU A 474 32.12 -19.01 -5.09
N TRP A 475 33.33 -18.45 -4.93
CA TRP A 475 33.52 -17.07 -4.45
C TRP A 475 32.78 -16.05 -5.32
N PRO A 476 31.94 -15.16 -4.75
CA PRO A 476 31.20 -14.17 -5.52
C PRO A 476 32.13 -13.21 -6.24
N LYS A 477 31.84 -12.91 -7.51
CA LYS A 477 32.70 -12.03 -8.34
C LYS A 477 32.79 -10.59 -7.83
N TRP A 478 31.77 -10.14 -7.10
CA TRP A 478 31.67 -8.80 -6.53
C TRP A 478 32.35 -8.66 -5.16
N LEU A 479 32.86 -9.76 -4.59
CA LEU A 479 33.49 -9.78 -3.28
C LEU A 479 34.99 -10.04 -3.41
N SER A 480 35.83 -9.31 -2.67
CA SER A 480 37.28 -9.53 -2.69
C SER A 480 37.65 -10.94 -2.23
N LYS A 481 38.56 -11.61 -2.95
CA LYS A 481 39.09 -12.94 -2.59
C LYS A 481 40.29 -12.87 -1.63
N ASP A 482 40.73 -11.67 -1.28
CA ASP A 482 41.93 -11.43 -0.47
C ASP A 482 41.84 -12.00 0.94
N TRP A 483 40.64 -12.31 1.44
CA TRP A 483 40.48 -12.90 2.77
C TRP A 483 40.81 -14.40 2.81
N MET A 484 40.79 -15.10 1.67
CA MET A 484 41.00 -16.55 1.60
C MET A 484 42.37 -17.02 2.15
N PRO A 485 43.51 -16.36 1.84
CA PRO A 485 44.80 -16.70 2.43
C PRO A 485 44.80 -16.64 3.97
N PHE A 486 44.14 -15.63 4.55
CA PHE A 486 44.04 -15.48 6.01
C PHE A 486 43.20 -16.57 6.66
N LEU A 487 42.13 -17.02 6.00
CA LEU A 487 41.32 -18.16 6.47
C LEU A 487 42.15 -19.45 6.52
N ARG A 488 43.02 -19.69 5.53
CA ARG A 488 43.93 -20.85 5.51
C ARG A 488 45.04 -20.74 6.55
N ALA A 489 45.63 -19.56 6.73
CA ALA A 489 46.59 -19.32 7.81
C ALA A 489 45.95 -19.56 9.18
N ALA A 490 44.73 -19.06 9.40
CA ALA A 490 43.98 -19.29 10.62
C ALA A 490 43.66 -20.77 10.87
N LEU A 491 43.40 -21.55 9.82
CA LEU A 491 43.23 -22.99 9.91
C LEU A 491 44.52 -23.71 10.35
N ALA A 492 45.66 -23.38 9.75
CA ALA A 492 46.96 -23.95 10.14
C ALA A 492 47.25 -23.68 11.62
N LEU A 493 47.02 -22.43 12.06
CA LEU A 493 47.13 -22.05 13.47
C LEU A 493 46.15 -22.83 14.35
N ARG A 494 44.89 -23.02 13.91
CA ARG A 494 43.87 -23.80 14.62
C ARG A 494 44.24 -25.29 14.76
N MET A 495 44.93 -25.85 13.77
CA MET A 495 45.44 -27.22 13.76
C MET A 495 46.69 -27.39 14.62
N GLY A 496 47.35 -26.29 15.01
CA GLY A 496 48.60 -26.30 15.76
C GLY A 496 49.85 -26.40 14.88
N ASP A 497 49.70 -26.26 13.55
CA ASP A 497 50.82 -26.23 12.61
C ASP A 497 51.39 -24.82 12.51
N GLN A 498 52.33 -24.52 13.42
CA GLN A 498 53.00 -23.22 13.47
C GLN A 498 53.90 -22.97 12.25
N ALA A 499 54.45 -24.04 11.65
CA ALA A 499 55.32 -23.92 10.49
C ALA A 499 54.52 -23.52 9.25
N GLU A 500 53.40 -24.19 9.01
CA GLU A 500 52.48 -23.83 7.92
C GLU A 500 51.84 -22.46 8.14
N PHE A 501 51.50 -22.10 9.38
CA PHE A 501 51.03 -20.76 9.71
C PHE A 501 52.07 -19.68 9.34
N ALA A 502 53.32 -19.84 9.77
CA ALA A 502 54.40 -18.90 9.46
C ALA A 502 54.73 -18.83 7.97
N GLN A 503 54.56 -19.93 7.22
CA GLN A 503 54.71 -19.95 5.77
C GLN A 503 53.59 -19.18 5.06
N ARG A 504 52.35 -19.31 5.55
CA ARG A 504 51.15 -18.73 4.91
C ARG A 504 50.88 -17.28 5.31
N PHE A 505 51.32 -16.87 6.50
CA PHE A 505 51.08 -15.53 7.02
C PHE A 505 52.38 -14.89 7.48
N HIS A 506 52.80 -13.88 6.72
CA HIS A 506 53.83 -12.95 7.12
C HIS A 506 53.17 -11.62 7.46
N TYR A 507 53.28 -11.20 8.72
CA TYR A 507 52.76 -9.91 9.15
C TYR A 507 53.69 -8.80 8.66
N ASP A 508 53.21 -8.01 7.69
CA ASP A 508 53.93 -6.88 7.09
C ASP A 508 53.83 -5.58 7.93
N GLY A 509 53.17 -5.64 9.08
CA GLY A 509 52.98 -4.48 9.95
C GLY A 509 51.77 -3.61 9.61
N THR A 510 50.96 -3.95 8.61
CA THR A 510 49.77 -3.15 8.25
C THR A 510 48.57 -3.42 9.16
N LEU A 511 47.72 -2.41 9.35
CA LEU A 511 46.47 -2.54 10.10
C LEU A 511 45.50 -3.49 9.38
N LEU A 512 45.43 -3.42 8.04
CA LEU A 512 44.59 -4.29 7.24
C LEU A 512 44.89 -5.77 7.50
N ASN A 513 46.16 -6.18 7.43
CA ASN A 513 46.53 -7.57 7.63
C ASN A 513 46.30 -8.03 9.07
N ALA A 514 46.55 -7.17 10.05
CA ALA A 514 46.21 -7.47 11.45
C ALA A 514 44.70 -7.73 11.61
N CYS A 515 43.86 -6.89 11.02
CA CYS A 515 42.40 -7.03 11.05
C CYS A 515 41.91 -8.27 10.30
N ARG A 516 42.40 -8.54 9.08
CA ARG A 516 42.05 -9.71 8.26
C ARG A 516 42.42 -11.01 8.97
N MET A 517 43.62 -11.07 9.56
CA MET A 517 44.11 -12.24 10.30
C MET A 517 43.32 -12.46 11.59
N LEU A 518 43.04 -11.40 12.37
CA LEU A 518 42.23 -11.51 13.58
C LEU A 518 40.80 -11.96 13.26
N ALA A 519 40.19 -11.40 12.21
CA ALA A 519 38.86 -11.78 11.74
C ALA A 519 38.82 -13.27 11.35
N ALA A 520 39.78 -13.71 10.54
CA ALA A 520 39.92 -15.10 10.13
C ALA A 520 40.12 -16.02 11.35
N ALA A 521 41.03 -15.70 12.26
CA ALA A 521 41.32 -16.49 13.46
C ALA A 521 40.09 -16.64 14.36
N GLN A 522 39.33 -15.57 14.59
CA GLN A 522 38.10 -15.63 15.41
C GLN A 522 37.02 -16.48 14.73
N ARG A 523 36.83 -16.32 13.42
CA ARG A 523 35.85 -17.09 12.65
C ARG A 523 36.22 -18.57 12.55
N MET A 524 37.51 -18.89 12.46
CA MET A 524 38.07 -20.25 12.46
C MET A 524 38.30 -20.82 13.87
N ARG A 525 37.77 -20.16 14.91
CA ARG A 525 37.75 -20.66 16.30
C ARG A 525 39.14 -21.02 16.84
N VAL A 526 40.16 -20.25 16.46
CA VAL A 526 41.52 -20.33 17.02
C VAL A 526 41.45 -20.15 18.55
N THR A 527 42.37 -20.79 19.28
CA THR A 527 42.33 -20.81 20.75
C THR A 527 42.54 -19.40 21.33
N SER A 528 42.02 -19.14 22.52
CA SER A 528 42.19 -17.85 23.19
C SER A 528 43.66 -17.47 23.43
N ALA A 529 44.54 -18.47 23.60
CA ALA A 529 45.98 -18.25 23.76
C ALA A 529 46.61 -17.68 22.49
N ASP A 530 46.29 -18.26 21.34
CA ASP A 530 46.81 -17.84 20.03
C ASP A 530 46.11 -16.58 19.48
N LEU A 531 44.86 -16.33 19.90
CA LEU A 531 44.13 -15.09 19.55
C LEU A 531 44.71 -13.85 20.24
N LYS A 532 45.33 -14.00 21.43
CA LYS A 532 45.81 -12.86 22.22
C LYS A 532 46.93 -12.07 21.49
N PRO A 533 47.97 -12.70 20.91
CA PRO A 533 48.95 -11.99 20.09
C PRO A 533 48.34 -11.28 18.87
N LEU A 534 47.43 -11.94 18.15
CA LEU A 534 46.78 -11.37 16.97
C LEU A 534 45.94 -10.13 17.34
N ARG A 535 45.23 -10.20 18.47
CA ARG A 535 44.50 -9.06 19.00
C ARG A 535 45.44 -7.93 19.44
N ALA A 536 46.56 -8.26 20.08
CA ALA A 536 47.53 -7.25 20.52
C ALA A 536 48.09 -6.43 19.34
N ALA A 537 48.28 -7.05 18.17
CA ALA A 537 48.71 -6.34 16.96
C ALA A 537 47.67 -5.31 16.49
N VAL A 538 46.38 -5.66 16.47
CA VAL A 538 45.29 -4.71 16.16
C VAL A 538 45.21 -3.62 17.24
N ASP A 539 45.26 -3.97 18.52
CA ASP A 539 45.20 -3.02 19.62
C ASP A 539 46.39 -2.03 19.59
N GLN A 540 47.56 -2.45 19.13
CA GLN A 540 48.73 -1.58 18.96
C GLN A 540 48.49 -0.52 17.89
N HIS A 541 47.95 -0.91 16.72
CA HIS A 541 47.56 0.03 15.67
C HIS A 541 46.45 0.96 16.12
N VAL A 542 45.43 0.43 16.80
CA VAL A 542 44.29 1.22 17.31
C VAL A 542 44.74 2.26 18.33
N LYS A 543 45.81 2.00 19.10
CA LYS A 543 46.41 2.99 20.01
C LYS A 543 47.18 4.09 19.27
N ASN A 544 47.65 3.84 18.05
CA ASN A 544 48.46 4.75 17.26
C ASN A 544 47.83 5.04 15.88
N LEU A 545 46.50 5.18 15.82
CA LEU A 545 45.78 5.32 14.56
C LEU A 545 46.24 6.52 13.74
N GLN A 546 46.69 7.60 14.38
CA GLN A 546 47.20 8.81 13.72
C GLN A 546 48.45 8.54 12.85
N ALA A 547 49.22 7.51 13.17
CA ALA A 547 50.42 7.13 12.42
C ALA A 547 50.13 6.13 11.28
N VAL A 548 48.94 5.54 11.24
CA VAL A 548 48.54 4.59 10.18
C VAL A 548 48.34 5.37 8.88
N ALA A 549 48.75 4.84 7.73
CA ALA A 549 48.55 5.50 6.43
C ALA A 549 47.05 5.60 6.08
N VAL A 550 46.65 6.62 5.31
CA VAL A 550 45.23 6.81 4.92
C VAL A 550 44.76 5.63 4.06
N GLU A 551 45.63 5.14 3.17
CA GLU A 551 45.39 4.02 2.27
C GLU A 551 45.12 2.72 3.05
N ASP A 552 45.84 2.50 4.16
CA ASP A 552 45.64 1.34 5.03
C ASP A 552 44.34 1.44 5.84
N LEU A 553 43.93 2.66 6.24
CA LEU A 553 42.61 2.89 6.84
C LEU A 553 41.47 2.64 5.84
N LEU A 554 41.59 3.17 4.62
CA LEU A 554 40.63 2.94 3.53
C LEU A 554 40.50 1.45 3.22
N ALA A 555 41.61 0.73 3.11
CA ALA A 555 41.60 -0.71 2.85
C ALA A 555 40.98 -1.51 3.99
N THR A 556 41.24 -1.08 5.23
CA THR A 556 40.65 -1.71 6.42
C THR A 556 39.13 -1.50 6.47
N CYS A 557 38.67 -0.29 6.14
CA CYS A 557 37.24 0.01 6.05
C CYS A 557 36.56 -0.74 4.89
N ASP A 558 37.20 -0.85 3.73
CA ASP A 558 36.72 -1.67 2.62
C ASP A 558 36.54 -3.13 3.02
N PHE A 559 37.53 -3.72 3.70
CA PHE A 559 37.42 -5.06 4.26
C PHE A 559 36.27 -5.20 5.28
N PHE A 560 36.06 -4.19 6.13
CA PHE A 560 34.94 -4.22 7.07
C PHE A 560 33.60 -4.10 6.38
N TRP A 561 33.51 -3.29 5.32
CA TRP A 561 32.32 -3.18 4.50
C TRP A 561 32.00 -4.51 3.81
N ASP A 562 32.99 -5.18 3.22
CA ASP A 562 32.87 -6.55 2.70
C ASP A 562 32.22 -7.48 3.73
N LEU A 563 32.76 -7.53 4.95
CA LEU A 563 32.23 -8.37 6.01
C LEU A 563 30.83 -7.97 6.47
N THR A 564 30.51 -6.67 6.49
CA THR A 564 29.17 -6.16 6.80
C THR A 564 28.16 -6.63 5.77
N ARG A 565 28.46 -6.44 4.47
CA ARG A 565 27.60 -6.83 3.34
C ARG A 565 27.22 -8.31 3.36
N VAL A 566 28.16 -9.18 3.76
CA VAL A 566 27.91 -10.63 3.85
C VAL A 566 27.50 -11.11 5.25
N LYS A 567 27.27 -10.20 6.21
CA LYS A 567 26.94 -10.52 7.62
C LYS A 567 27.97 -11.44 8.30
N LEU A 568 29.26 -11.31 7.97
CA LEU A 568 30.37 -12.10 8.54
C LEU A 568 31.28 -11.31 9.51
N LEU A 569 30.84 -10.16 10.01
CA LEU A 569 31.56 -9.38 11.02
C LEU A 569 31.96 -10.20 12.25
N TYR A 570 33.19 -10.08 12.70
CA TYR A 570 33.74 -10.88 13.80
C TYR A 570 33.55 -10.19 15.18
N PRO A 571 33.52 -10.91 16.30
CA PRO A 571 33.21 -10.33 17.61
C PRO A 571 34.10 -9.15 18.03
N ALA A 572 35.42 -9.20 17.77
CA ALA A 572 36.32 -8.12 18.16
C ALA A 572 36.08 -6.81 17.39
N TYR A 573 35.45 -6.84 16.22
CA TYR A 573 35.14 -5.65 15.42
C TYR A 573 34.49 -4.54 16.24
N ARG A 574 33.60 -4.88 17.20
CA ARG A 574 32.93 -3.91 18.07
C ARG A 574 33.88 -3.03 18.90
N MET A 575 35.12 -3.47 19.11
CA MET A 575 36.11 -2.76 19.93
C MET A 575 36.93 -1.72 19.15
N HIS A 576 37.06 -1.89 17.83
CA HIS A 576 37.98 -1.11 17.01
C HIS A 576 37.38 -0.59 15.70
N GLY A 577 36.35 -1.24 15.13
CA GLY A 577 35.73 -0.83 13.87
C GLY A 577 35.33 0.64 13.86
N THR A 578 34.53 1.05 14.85
CA THR A 578 34.10 2.45 15.00
C THR A 578 35.26 3.42 15.26
N LYS A 579 36.33 2.99 15.94
CA LYS A 579 37.50 3.85 16.21
C LYS A 579 38.28 4.12 14.93
N ILE A 580 38.49 3.09 14.12
CA ILE A 580 39.18 3.16 12.82
C ILE A 580 38.38 4.06 11.87
N SER A 581 37.06 3.84 11.77
CA SER A 581 36.19 4.65 10.92
C SER A 581 36.11 6.12 11.38
N ARG A 582 36.10 6.40 12.69
CA ARG A 582 36.17 7.77 13.22
C ARG A 582 37.49 8.47 12.93
N GLU A 583 38.61 7.76 13.00
CA GLU A 583 39.90 8.34 12.61
C GLU A 583 39.90 8.69 11.12
N LEU A 584 39.41 7.80 10.26
CA LEU A 584 39.32 8.08 8.83
C LEU A 584 38.39 9.27 8.54
N LEU A 585 37.24 9.35 9.21
CA LEU A 585 36.33 10.49 9.12
C LEU A 585 37.02 11.80 9.52
N LYS A 586 37.76 11.80 10.63
CA LYS A 586 38.55 12.95 11.06
C LYS A 586 39.55 13.40 9.98
N ARG A 587 40.19 12.47 9.27
CA ARG A 587 41.13 12.81 8.19
C ARG A 587 40.44 13.37 6.95
N PHE A 588 39.23 12.89 6.64
CA PHE A 588 38.38 13.50 5.61
C PHE A 588 38.00 14.94 5.98
N ASP A 589 37.72 15.21 7.26
CA ASP A 589 37.46 16.57 7.74
C ASP A 589 38.70 17.48 7.66
N GLU A 590 39.89 16.95 7.97
CA GLU A 590 41.15 17.69 7.89
C GLU A 590 41.59 17.96 6.44
N SER A 591 41.25 17.07 5.50
CA SER A 591 41.62 17.19 4.09
C SER A 591 40.46 16.79 3.17
N GLN A 592 39.62 17.77 2.84
CA GLN A 592 38.48 17.61 1.94
C GLN A 592 38.88 17.04 0.57
N LYS A 593 40.12 17.32 0.11
CA LYS A 593 40.68 16.77 -1.12
C LYS A 593 40.74 15.25 -1.15
N LEU A 594 40.94 14.61 0.00
CA LEU A 594 40.95 13.14 0.08
C LEU A 594 39.60 12.55 -0.31
N VAL A 595 38.51 13.27 -0.09
CA VAL A 595 37.18 12.82 -0.51
C VAL A 595 36.93 13.23 -1.96
N THR A 596 37.14 14.49 -2.32
CA THR A 596 36.81 14.99 -3.67
C THR A 596 37.60 14.29 -4.77
N ASP A 597 38.87 13.96 -4.52
CA ASP A 597 39.76 13.40 -5.53
C ASP A 597 39.61 11.88 -5.65
N HIS A 598 39.04 11.21 -4.63
CA HIS A 598 38.95 9.74 -4.53
C HIS A 598 37.52 9.21 -4.34
N ILE A 599 36.47 10.02 -4.53
CA ILE A 599 35.08 9.61 -4.31
C ILE A 599 34.61 8.47 -5.24
N ASP A 600 35.21 8.39 -6.43
CA ASP A 600 34.97 7.33 -7.41
C ASP A 600 35.73 6.03 -7.08
N GLU A 601 36.66 6.07 -6.12
CA GLU A 601 37.44 4.89 -5.75
C GLU A 601 36.60 3.94 -4.86
N PRO A 602 36.56 2.63 -5.17
CA PRO A 602 35.74 1.67 -4.43
C PRO A 602 35.99 1.68 -2.90
N MET A 603 37.24 1.87 -2.48
CA MET A 603 37.61 1.86 -1.06
C MET A 603 37.06 3.08 -0.30
N THR A 604 37.02 4.25 -0.96
CA THR A 604 36.40 5.47 -0.41
C THR A 604 34.89 5.29 -0.30
N GLN A 605 34.26 4.76 -1.35
CA GLN A 605 32.81 4.46 -1.34
C GLN A 605 32.43 3.49 -0.22
N ALA A 606 33.15 2.37 -0.11
CA ALA A 606 32.95 1.38 0.95
C ALA A 606 33.14 1.99 2.35
N SER A 607 34.11 2.87 2.51
CA SER A 607 34.35 3.59 3.77
C SER A 607 33.17 4.51 4.13
N LEU A 608 32.63 5.26 3.16
CA LEU A 608 31.47 6.13 3.37
C LEU A 608 30.23 5.33 3.77
N PHE A 609 29.94 4.22 3.08
CA PHE A 609 28.82 3.36 3.43
C PHE A 609 28.97 2.73 4.82
N LEU A 610 30.19 2.30 5.17
CA LEU A 610 30.48 1.77 6.49
C LEU A 610 30.27 2.82 7.58
N MET A 611 30.71 4.06 7.36
CA MET A 611 30.52 5.17 8.31
C MET A 611 29.03 5.48 8.50
N SER A 612 28.24 5.48 7.43
CA SER A 612 26.77 5.64 7.51
C SER A 612 26.12 4.52 8.30
N GLU A 613 26.46 3.25 8.03
CA GLU A 613 25.94 2.10 8.78
C GLU A 613 26.30 2.15 10.27
N GLN A 614 27.50 2.65 10.59
CA GLN A 614 27.95 2.84 11.96
C GLN A 614 27.37 4.09 12.66
N ARG A 615 26.45 4.82 12.00
CA ARG A 615 25.82 6.06 12.51
C ARG A 615 26.86 7.13 12.84
N LEU A 616 27.92 7.25 12.05
CA LEU A 616 28.94 8.29 12.27
C LEU A 616 28.55 9.67 11.72
N PHE A 617 27.53 9.74 10.87
CA PHE A 617 26.99 11.00 10.32
C PHE A 617 25.74 11.49 11.07
N ASN A 618 25.38 10.87 12.19
CA ASN A 618 24.17 11.21 12.94
C ASN A 618 24.49 11.42 14.42
N ASP A 619 23.86 12.41 15.03
CA ASP A 619 23.53 12.33 16.46
C ASP A 619 22.19 11.59 16.62
N ARG A 620 21.79 11.27 17.85
CA ARG A 620 20.54 10.55 18.17
C ARG A 620 19.29 11.15 17.51
N TYR A 621 19.29 12.43 17.16
CA TYR A 621 18.11 13.16 16.69
C TYR A 621 18.29 13.90 15.36
N SER A 622 19.52 14.01 14.84
CA SER A 622 19.80 14.80 13.63
C SER A 622 20.91 14.18 12.79
N LEU A 623 20.79 14.36 11.48
CA LEU A 623 21.85 14.10 10.52
C LEU A 623 22.90 15.23 10.67
N GLU A 624 24.07 14.89 11.20
CA GLU A 624 25.25 15.76 11.24
C GLU A 624 26.21 15.33 10.15
N THR A 625 25.91 15.71 8.91
CA THR A 625 26.85 15.46 7.80
C THR A 625 28.09 16.34 7.96
N PRO A 626 29.29 15.79 7.75
CA PRO A 626 30.52 16.57 7.65
C PRO A 626 30.42 17.73 6.65
N SER A 627 31.16 18.81 6.89
CA SER A 627 31.11 20.03 6.06
C SER A 627 31.40 19.78 4.57
N TRP A 628 32.16 18.74 4.25
CA TRP A 628 32.47 18.38 2.88
C TRP A 628 31.30 17.74 2.12
N PHE A 629 30.24 17.23 2.78
CA PHE A 629 29.02 16.77 2.09
C PHE A 629 28.35 17.88 1.29
N SER A 630 28.49 19.13 1.73
CA SER A 630 27.91 20.30 1.07
C SER A 630 28.80 20.89 -0.04
N LEU A 631 29.93 20.27 -0.36
CA LEU A 631 30.78 20.74 -1.46
C LEU A 631 30.09 20.48 -2.79
N ARG A 632 29.92 21.56 -3.58
CA ARG A 632 29.27 21.53 -4.90
C ARG A 632 29.86 20.49 -5.86
N GLN A 633 31.14 20.12 -5.68
CA GLN A 633 31.82 19.13 -6.50
C GLN A 633 31.30 17.70 -6.29
N ILE A 634 30.74 17.41 -5.12
CA ILE A 634 30.37 16.04 -4.72
C ILE A 634 28.94 15.90 -4.19
N VAL A 635 28.22 17.00 -3.91
CA VAL A 635 26.82 16.97 -3.43
C VAL A 635 25.86 16.22 -4.38
N ASP A 636 26.20 16.19 -5.68
CA ASP A 636 25.45 15.45 -6.70
C ASP A 636 25.99 14.04 -6.95
N HIS A 637 27.01 13.61 -6.19
CA HIS A 637 27.63 12.32 -6.38
C HIS A 637 26.73 11.18 -5.83
N PRO A 638 26.43 10.13 -6.63
CA PRO A 638 25.49 9.08 -6.22
C PRO A 638 25.90 8.32 -4.95
N THR A 639 27.21 8.14 -4.73
CA THR A 639 27.72 7.52 -3.49
C THR A 639 27.36 8.33 -2.24
N LEU A 640 27.44 9.66 -2.31
CA LEU A 640 27.09 10.49 -1.15
C LEU A 640 25.58 10.55 -0.94
N ALA A 641 24.79 10.58 -2.01
CA ALA A 641 23.35 10.43 -1.91
C ALA A 641 22.98 9.12 -1.19
N ALA A 642 23.60 8.00 -1.55
CA ALA A 642 23.38 6.72 -0.89
C ALA A 642 23.89 6.69 0.56
N ALA A 643 25.07 7.25 0.84
CA ALA A 643 25.59 7.35 2.20
C ALA A 643 24.68 8.21 3.09
N SER A 644 24.17 9.33 2.58
CA SER A 644 23.17 10.19 3.25
C SER A 644 21.84 9.45 3.45
N ALA A 645 21.40 8.67 2.47
CA ALA A 645 20.18 7.87 2.56
C ALA A 645 20.27 6.85 3.72
N ILE A 646 21.34 6.06 3.76
CA ILE A 646 21.62 5.12 4.86
C ILE A 646 21.61 5.86 6.19
N ALA A 647 22.37 6.96 6.28
CA ALA A 647 22.46 7.74 7.50
C ALA A 647 21.08 8.22 7.95
N CYS A 648 20.28 8.82 7.07
CA CYS A 648 18.92 9.24 7.39
C CYS A 648 18.06 8.10 7.95
N MET A 649 18.04 6.93 7.30
CA MET A 649 17.21 5.81 7.73
C MET A 649 17.61 5.26 9.10
N LYS A 650 18.87 5.45 9.52
CA LYS A 650 19.35 5.05 10.85
C LYS A 650 19.06 6.08 11.96
N ILE A 651 18.51 7.26 11.65
CA ILE A 651 18.16 8.26 12.66
C ILE A 651 16.90 7.81 13.40
N SER A 652 17.04 7.51 14.69
CA SER A 652 15.91 7.21 15.54
C SER A 652 15.14 8.49 15.86
N GLY A 653 13.85 8.55 15.52
CA GLY A 653 12.97 9.63 15.97
C GLY A 653 13.13 10.98 15.23
N ALA A 654 13.65 10.96 13.99
CA ALA A 654 13.60 12.15 13.15
C ALA A 654 12.15 12.62 12.94
N TYR A 655 11.86 13.89 13.24
CA TYR A 655 10.53 14.50 13.02
C TYR A 655 10.35 15.09 11.62
N ARG A 656 11.45 15.33 10.92
CA ARG A 656 11.49 15.84 9.55
C ARG A 656 12.55 15.07 8.79
N SER A 657 12.33 14.87 7.49
CA SER A 657 13.36 14.34 6.61
C SER A 657 14.53 15.34 6.56
N PRO A 658 15.74 14.95 7.00
CA PRO A 658 16.94 15.73 6.74
C PRO A 658 17.47 15.54 5.31
N VAL A 659 16.83 14.69 4.51
CA VAL A 659 17.27 14.31 3.18
C VAL A 659 16.83 15.35 2.16
N GLU A 660 17.76 15.76 1.31
CA GLU A 660 17.51 16.69 0.21
C GLU A 660 16.57 16.08 -0.84
N GLU A 661 15.70 16.93 -1.39
CA GLU A 661 14.87 16.60 -2.54
C GLU A 661 15.76 16.14 -3.71
N GLY A 662 15.45 15.01 -4.34
CA GLY A 662 16.29 14.42 -5.38
C GLY A 662 17.24 13.30 -4.92
N THR A 663 17.38 13.05 -3.61
CA THR A 663 18.29 11.98 -3.13
C THR A 663 17.87 10.60 -3.63
N VAL A 664 16.57 10.31 -3.68
CA VAL A 664 16.04 9.03 -4.18
C VAL A 664 16.43 8.82 -5.65
N GLU A 665 16.29 9.86 -6.47
CA GLU A 665 16.61 9.85 -7.89
C GLU A 665 18.10 9.62 -8.11
N LYS A 666 18.96 10.30 -7.33
CA LYS A 666 20.42 10.10 -7.37
C LYS A 666 20.82 8.67 -6.99
N VAL A 667 20.17 8.07 -5.97
CA VAL A 667 20.43 6.67 -5.60
C VAL A 667 19.98 5.71 -6.71
N ARG A 668 18.85 5.99 -7.38
CA ARG A 668 18.41 5.20 -8.54
C ARG A 668 19.38 5.31 -9.72
N GLU A 669 19.90 6.49 -9.99
CA GLU A 669 20.96 6.68 -11.01
C GLU A 669 22.24 5.91 -10.64
N ALA A 670 22.58 5.85 -9.35
CA ALA A 670 23.67 5.00 -8.84
C ALA A 670 23.45 3.52 -9.19
N ALA A 671 22.20 3.04 -9.06
CA ALA A 671 21.86 1.67 -9.40
C ALA A 671 22.13 1.39 -10.89
N GLU A 672 21.70 2.28 -11.78
CA GLU A 672 21.84 2.11 -13.23
C GLU A 672 23.30 2.20 -13.70
N SER A 673 24.07 3.12 -13.12
CA SER A 673 25.47 3.37 -13.49
C SER A 673 26.45 2.36 -12.89
N SER A 674 26.08 1.66 -11.82
CA SER A 674 26.98 0.75 -11.13
C SER A 674 27.31 -0.50 -11.96
N ARG A 675 28.62 -0.76 -12.10
CA ARG A 675 29.16 -1.96 -12.77
C ARG A 675 29.11 -3.19 -11.88
N ASP A 676 29.15 -3.01 -10.56
CA ASP A 676 29.08 -4.10 -9.60
C ASP A 676 27.63 -4.54 -9.43
N ALA A 677 27.37 -5.83 -9.65
CA ALA A 677 26.03 -6.41 -9.53
C ALA A 677 25.45 -6.23 -8.12
N PHE A 678 26.27 -6.30 -7.07
CA PHE A 678 25.87 -6.07 -5.68
C PHE A 678 25.35 -4.64 -5.52
N TYR A 679 26.17 -3.64 -5.87
CA TYR A 679 25.79 -2.24 -5.68
C TYR A 679 24.61 -1.84 -6.56
N ARG A 680 24.51 -2.34 -7.79
CA ARG A 680 23.32 -2.13 -8.64
C ARG A 680 22.03 -2.56 -7.94
N HIS A 681 22.02 -3.76 -7.38
CA HIS A 681 20.85 -4.28 -6.68
C HIS A 681 20.60 -3.53 -5.37
N TRP A 682 21.65 -3.35 -4.58
CA TRP A 682 21.58 -2.69 -3.27
C TRP A 682 21.14 -1.23 -3.36
N PHE A 683 21.61 -0.46 -4.34
CA PHE A 683 21.13 0.92 -4.54
C PHE A 683 19.65 0.96 -4.90
N LYS A 684 19.16 0.00 -5.69
CA LYS A 684 17.72 -0.09 -6.02
C LYS A 684 16.89 -0.35 -4.76
N GLU A 685 17.29 -1.32 -3.94
CA GLU A 685 16.63 -1.61 -2.65
C GLU A 685 16.69 -0.39 -1.72
N LEU A 686 17.86 0.24 -1.57
CA LEU A 686 18.06 1.44 -0.75
C LEU A 686 17.16 2.61 -1.18
N ALA A 687 16.99 2.83 -2.49
CA ALA A 687 16.11 3.89 -2.98
C ALA A 687 14.64 3.62 -2.63
N ASP A 688 14.19 2.38 -2.76
CA ASP A 688 12.81 2.00 -2.46
C ASP A 688 12.54 2.05 -0.94
N GLU A 689 13.49 1.58 -0.11
CA GLU A 689 13.45 1.73 1.35
C GLU A 689 13.41 3.20 1.76
N LEU A 690 14.24 4.06 1.15
CA LEU A 690 14.24 5.49 1.44
C LEU A 690 12.89 6.12 1.11
N VAL A 691 12.28 5.76 -0.02
CA VAL A 691 10.94 6.26 -0.39
C VAL A 691 9.90 5.88 0.66
N ASP A 692 9.92 4.64 1.13
CA ASP A 692 8.97 4.19 2.14
C ASP A 692 9.24 4.82 3.51
N HIS A 693 10.51 5.02 3.87
CA HIS A 693 10.92 5.76 5.05
C HIS A 693 10.43 7.22 5.01
N LEU A 694 10.61 7.92 3.89
CA LEU A 694 10.15 9.30 3.71
C LEU A 694 8.62 9.40 3.77
N LYS A 695 7.89 8.44 3.18
CA LYS A 695 6.42 8.36 3.35
C LYS A 695 6.05 8.16 4.81
N ALA A 696 6.77 7.32 5.55
CA ALA A 696 6.52 7.09 6.96
C ALA A 696 6.78 8.35 7.81
N LEU A 697 7.86 9.09 7.53
CA LEU A 697 8.14 10.37 8.16
C LEU A 697 7.06 11.41 7.87
N ASN A 698 6.62 11.53 6.61
CA ASN A 698 5.54 12.44 6.24
C ASN A 698 4.21 12.08 6.91
N ARG A 699 3.91 10.78 7.07
CA ARG A 699 2.75 10.32 7.85
C ARG A 699 2.85 10.68 9.33
N ARG A 700 4.05 10.58 9.93
CA ARG A 700 4.30 10.99 11.32
C ARG A 700 4.20 12.50 11.50
N GLY A 701 4.70 13.29 10.56
CA GLY A 701 4.58 14.75 10.59
C GLY A 701 3.13 15.24 10.47
N ASN A 702 2.29 14.49 9.75
CA ASN A 702 0.86 14.77 9.59
C ASN A 702 -0.03 13.96 10.57
N SER A 703 0.55 13.40 11.64
CA SER A 703 -0.08 12.38 12.51
C SER A 703 -1.18 12.88 13.46
N ILE A 704 -1.64 14.13 13.35
CA ILE A 704 -2.98 14.45 13.86
C ILE A 704 -4.07 13.70 13.02
N GLY A 705 -3.70 13.02 11.91
CA GLY A 705 -4.65 12.23 11.11
C GLY A 705 -4.09 11.02 10.36
N SER A 706 -3.03 10.33 10.79
CA SER A 706 -2.36 9.29 9.99
C SER A 706 -3.26 8.11 9.57
N PHE A 707 -4.12 7.59 10.46
CA PHE A 707 -5.14 6.60 10.09
C PHE A 707 -6.26 7.22 9.21
N GLY A 708 -6.50 8.51 9.44
CA GLY A 708 -7.33 9.35 8.58
C GLY A 708 -6.75 9.53 7.18
N SER A 709 -5.45 9.35 6.90
CA SER A 709 -4.87 9.57 5.55
C SER A 709 -5.09 8.38 4.59
N MET A 710 -4.98 7.14 5.09
CA MET A 710 -5.29 5.94 4.30
C MET A 710 -6.79 5.90 3.97
N PHE A 711 -7.63 6.29 4.92
CA PHE A 711 -9.06 6.46 4.68
C PHE A 711 -9.43 7.79 4.02
N SER A 712 -8.62 8.84 4.11
CA SER A 712 -8.81 10.10 3.37
C SER A 712 -8.53 9.87 1.90
N ARG A 713 -7.59 8.97 1.53
CA ARG A 713 -7.45 8.51 0.14
C ARG A 713 -8.63 7.66 -0.34
N ILE A 714 -9.18 6.84 0.54
CA ILE A 714 -10.43 6.11 0.24
C ILE A 714 -11.58 7.12 0.13
N LEU A 715 -11.66 8.14 1.00
CA LEU A 715 -12.67 9.20 1.08
C LEU A 715 -12.47 10.34 0.06
N SER A 716 -11.29 10.54 -0.52
CA SER A 716 -11.00 11.48 -1.61
C SER A 716 -11.50 10.92 -2.93
N GLN A 717 -11.61 9.59 -3.03
CA GLN A 717 -12.42 8.91 -4.04
C GLN A 717 -13.93 9.17 -3.88
N PHE A 718 -14.40 9.80 -2.78
CA PHE A 718 -15.80 10.19 -2.56
C PHE A 718 -16.09 11.67 -2.91
N GLY A 719 -15.33 12.24 -3.85
CA GLY A 719 -15.68 13.53 -4.47
C GLY A 719 -15.27 14.75 -3.65
N ALA A 720 -13.97 14.97 -3.53
CA ALA A 720 -13.45 16.33 -3.45
C ALA A 720 -12.90 16.66 -4.83
N ASP A 721 -13.59 17.55 -5.55
CA ASP A 721 -12.87 18.44 -6.44
C ASP A 721 -11.90 19.22 -5.55
N ASP A 722 -10.63 19.22 -5.92
CA ASP A 722 -9.58 20.04 -5.30
C ASP A 722 -9.90 21.52 -5.58
N ASP A 723 -10.85 22.09 -4.82
CA ASP A 723 -10.92 23.53 -4.59
C ASP A 723 -9.90 23.84 -3.48
N ASP A 724 -8.63 23.82 -3.86
CA ASP A 724 -7.55 24.47 -3.12
C ASP A 724 -7.72 26.00 -3.22
N ASP A 725 -8.79 26.53 -2.62
CA ASP A 725 -8.85 27.94 -2.23
C ASP A 725 -7.96 28.10 -0.98
N TYR A 726 -6.64 28.06 -1.22
CA TYR A 726 -5.69 28.59 -0.27
C TYR A 726 -5.91 30.10 -0.15
N ASP A 727 -6.08 30.53 1.10
CA ASP A 727 -6.11 31.91 1.56
C ASP A 727 -4.79 32.60 1.14
N ASP A 728 -4.78 33.20 -0.06
CA ASP A 728 -3.70 34.04 -0.55
C ASP A 728 -3.61 35.28 0.35
N GLY A 729 -2.62 35.26 1.24
CA GLY A 729 -2.09 36.47 1.85
C GLY A 729 -1.80 37.53 0.77
N PRO A 730 -1.81 38.83 1.11
CA PRO A 730 -1.92 39.93 0.15
C PRO A 730 -0.89 39.79 -0.98
N GLU A 731 -1.38 39.39 -2.15
CA GLU A 731 -0.60 39.23 -3.37
C GLU A 731 0.14 40.53 -3.67
N GLN A 732 1.46 40.45 -3.81
CA GLN A 732 2.24 41.50 -4.44
C GLN A 732 1.76 41.63 -5.90
N GLN A 733 0.84 42.56 -6.13
CA GLN A 733 0.30 42.82 -7.46
C GLN A 733 1.44 43.12 -8.44
N CYS A 734 1.70 42.17 -9.34
CA CYS A 734 2.66 42.34 -10.42
C CYS A 734 2.23 43.50 -11.31
N ASN A 735 3.04 44.56 -11.33
CA ASN A 735 2.70 45.83 -11.97
C ASN A 735 3.35 45.99 -13.35
N CYS A 736 3.55 44.89 -14.09
CA CYS A 736 4.09 44.92 -15.45
C CYS A 736 3.00 45.27 -16.49
N ASP A 737 3.43 45.76 -17.66
CA ASP A 737 2.52 46.29 -18.69
C ASP A 737 1.49 45.27 -19.20
N LYS A 738 1.84 43.98 -19.23
CA LYS A 738 0.90 42.91 -19.59
C LYS A 738 -0.22 42.74 -18.56
N CYS A 739 0.11 42.81 -17.27
CA CYS A 739 -0.86 42.66 -16.19
C CYS A 739 -1.72 43.92 -15.99
N ARG A 740 -1.23 45.12 -16.36
CA ARG A 740 -2.06 46.33 -16.41
C ARG A 740 -3.00 46.33 -17.61
N ALA A 741 -2.53 45.88 -18.78
CA ALA A 741 -3.36 45.73 -19.96
C ALA A 741 -4.50 44.73 -19.75
N ALA A 742 -4.23 43.60 -19.07
CA ALA A 742 -5.25 42.61 -18.72
C ALA A 742 -6.29 43.13 -17.71
N ARG A 743 -5.92 44.11 -16.88
CA ARG A 743 -6.81 44.78 -15.91
C ARG A 743 -7.61 45.96 -16.50
N GLY A 744 -7.39 46.31 -17.77
CA GLY A 744 -8.11 47.40 -18.41
C GLY A 744 -7.73 48.80 -17.92
N GLU A 745 -6.59 48.95 -17.23
CA GLU A 745 -6.10 50.24 -16.77
C GLU A 745 -5.46 51.01 -17.95
N THR A 746 -6.23 51.90 -18.57
CA THR A 746 -5.70 52.83 -19.57
C THR A 746 -4.90 53.93 -18.87
N LEU A 747 -3.63 54.07 -19.27
CA LEU A 747 -2.71 55.12 -18.80
C LEU A 747 -3.35 56.51 -18.94
N SER A 748 -3.59 57.18 -17.82
CA SER A 748 -3.86 58.62 -17.73
C SER A 748 -2.58 59.41 -17.54
#